data_AF-A0A2T5J227-F1
#
_entry.id   AF-A0A2T5J227-F1
#
_cell.length_a   1.000
_cell.length_b   1.000
_cell.length_c   1.000
_cell.angle_alpha   90.00
_cell.angle_beta   90.00
_cell.angle_gamma   90.00
#
_symmetry.space_group_name_H-M   'P 1'
#
loop_
_entity.id
_entity.type
_entity.pdbx_description
1 polymer ?
#
loop_
_entity_poly.entity_id
_entity_poly.type
_entity_poly.pdbx_seq_one_letter_code
_entity_poly.pdbx_strand_id
1 'polypeptide(L)'
;MSSRMTILIGLSAWSIIASTAEIPASKLQGNFSVSPMGAATYSIPLSLPAGVNGATPKLSLEYNSQAGMGIAGMGWNIGGLSAITRCPQSKAVDGVQKALTFSPDDRFCMDGQRLILTSGTYGAAGSTYQTQINNFARVTALAHPNNTSLIYFKVDTKDGKVLEYGSRLDAVLQPNASGKANFPLVWMISRSEDRDQKGQLVEYDYTNDNVNGQQTLSRVRYAFDESDINNLVEVVFSYHTIPEIPTTEYPLPAIKRYIAGGATTKLNSQLAKITIRSASSSGQSLNEVINYQLRYEVASYTRRQRLKEIELCTSLANCMPPLKFQSSNPLNSIELAFSLPANKLNYFGQVAGGWTDNSSYPRQLVDVNGDGLPDIVGFASSGVMVALNNGQGGFNNAENKLAYFGITSGGWTDNNSYPRQLVDVNGDGLPDIVGFASSGVMVALNNGQGGFNNAENKLAYFGINAGGWTDNSSYPRQLVDVNGDGLPDIVGFASSGVMVALNKATGFESSILVLSEFGINQGWTSDYSRSLIDLNGDGKIDILGFSAQGVIISNYKDGFQFDLITQFDKTALLGTPYNITYLPITNNQIYVGGGQSAYPNYNLRFPMYVVSSVSTSNGVNGDNHNDYFYRGLTANQTRGWQGFLGTAVVNREQKTRRETIYNQSFPYTGMVKEQRTVYCTANCLTSHTTYPFVNQTGFDVLSTLINTFEYTTINGISSSQKIYFPYVKSSTVKTYEAPIVSQ
;
A
#
# COMPACT_ATOMS: atom_id res chain seq x y z
N MET A 1 35.74 -67.82 -62.99
CA MET A 1 36.42 -67.64 -61.69
C MET A 1 35.43 -67.08 -60.69
N SER A 2 35.66 -67.25 -59.38
CA SER A 2 34.72 -66.82 -58.34
C SER A 2 34.63 -65.29 -58.24
N SER A 3 33.42 -64.76 -58.16
CA SER A 3 33.16 -63.38 -57.72
C SER A 3 32.43 -63.44 -56.38
N ARG A 4 32.97 -62.79 -55.34
CA ARG A 4 32.46 -62.89 -53.97
C ARG A 4 31.31 -61.91 -53.75
N MET A 5 30.17 -62.41 -53.28
CA MET A 5 29.03 -61.59 -52.86
C MET A 5 29.23 -61.07 -51.44
N THR A 6 29.82 -59.88 -51.30
CA THR A 6 30.00 -59.21 -50.00
C THR A 6 28.72 -58.45 -49.63
N ILE A 7 27.94 -58.98 -48.68
CA ILE A 7 26.77 -58.29 -48.13
C ILE A 7 27.27 -57.25 -47.10
N LEU A 8 27.12 -55.97 -47.42
CA LEU A 8 27.36 -54.88 -46.48
C LEU A 8 26.13 -54.67 -45.61
N ILE A 9 26.17 -55.08 -44.33
CA ILE A 9 25.09 -54.83 -43.37
C ILE A 9 25.19 -53.38 -42.91
N GLY A 10 24.47 -52.49 -43.57
CA GLY A 10 24.33 -51.09 -43.17
C GLY A 10 23.51 -50.95 -41.89
N LEU A 11 24.18 -50.90 -40.75
CA LEU A 11 23.59 -50.48 -39.48
C LEU A 11 23.19 -49.00 -39.55
N SER A 12 21.95 -48.74 -40.00
CA SER A 12 21.33 -47.43 -39.92
C SER A 12 20.99 -47.11 -38.46
N ALA A 13 21.94 -46.51 -37.75
CA ALA A 13 21.69 -45.91 -36.45
C ALA A 13 20.62 -44.82 -36.61
N TRP A 14 19.37 -45.14 -36.26
CA TRP A 14 18.32 -44.16 -36.07
C TRP A 14 18.67 -43.33 -34.83
N SER A 15 19.41 -42.25 -35.06
CA SER A 15 19.55 -41.18 -34.09
C SER A 15 18.15 -40.62 -33.81
N ILE A 16 17.54 -41.09 -32.72
CA ILE A 16 16.37 -40.45 -32.12
C ILE A 16 16.86 -39.08 -31.64
N ILE A 17 16.75 -38.07 -32.51
CA ILE A 17 16.85 -36.67 -32.12
C ILE A 17 15.62 -36.43 -31.26
N ALA A 18 15.79 -36.60 -29.95
CA ALA A 18 14.81 -36.16 -28.98
C ALA A 18 14.64 -34.65 -29.18
N SER A 19 13.51 -34.25 -29.75
CA SER A 19 13.17 -32.85 -29.92
C SER A 19 13.12 -32.22 -28.52
N THR A 20 14.11 -31.40 -28.20
CA THR A 20 14.10 -30.57 -27.01
C THR A 20 12.85 -29.71 -27.08
N ALA A 21 11.88 -29.96 -26.20
CA ALA A 21 10.61 -29.24 -26.20
C ALA A 21 10.86 -27.80 -25.74
N GLU A 22 11.10 -26.92 -26.71
CA GLU A 22 11.30 -25.49 -26.46
C GLU A 22 10.07 -24.93 -25.77
N ILE A 23 10.26 -24.29 -24.62
CA ILE A 23 9.20 -23.57 -23.92
C ILE A 23 8.94 -22.28 -24.71
N PRO A 24 7.74 -22.04 -25.26
CA PRO A 24 7.47 -20.82 -26.02
C PRO A 24 7.66 -19.58 -25.14
N ALA A 25 8.42 -18.59 -25.64
CA ALA A 25 8.81 -17.41 -24.86
C ALA A 25 7.63 -16.62 -24.25
N SER A 26 6.45 -16.72 -24.86
CA SER A 26 5.20 -16.17 -24.34
C SER A 26 4.80 -16.69 -22.95
N LYS A 27 5.28 -17.86 -22.52
CA LYS A 27 4.97 -18.47 -21.20
C LYS A 27 5.63 -17.79 -19.99
N LEU A 28 6.53 -16.83 -20.23
CA LEU A 28 7.13 -15.97 -19.21
C LEU A 28 6.82 -14.48 -19.45
N GLN A 29 6.14 -14.11 -20.54
CA GLN A 29 5.73 -12.73 -20.76
C GLN A 29 4.50 -12.39 -19.91
N GLY A 30 4.66 -11.50 -18.94
CA GLY A 30 3.56 -10.95 -18.16
C GLY A 30 2.82 -9.80 -18.84
N ASN A 31 1.65 -9.49 -18.28
CA ASN A 31 0.74 -8.45 -18.73
C ASN A 31 0.89 -7.21 -17.83
N PHE A 32 1.32 -6.09 -18.41
CA PHE A 32 1.36 -4.80 -17.74
C PHE A 32 0.00 -4.08 -17.79
N SER A 33 -0.37 -3.40 -16.71
CA SER A 33 -1.43 -2.38 -16.72
C SER A 33 -1.20 -1.32 -15.65
N VAL A 34 -1.97 -0.22 -15.71
CA VAL A 34 -2.03 0.80 -14.66
C VAL A 34 -3.40 0.72 -14.01
N SER A 35 -3.43 0.62 -12.68
CA SER A 35 -4.66 0.49 -11.90
C SER A 35 -5.46 1.81 -11.84
N PRO A 36 -6.75 1.77 -11.44
CA PRO A 36 -7.52 2.99 -11.15
C PRO A 36 -6.92 3.89 -10.05
N MET A 37 -6.02 3.36 -9.21
CA MET A 37 -5.26 4.11 -8.19
C MET A 37 -3.87 4.56 -8.68
N GLY A 38 -3.57 4.40 -9.97
CA GLY A 38 -2.31 4.85 -10.57
C GLY A 38 -1.09 3.99 -10.28
N ALA A 39 -1.24 2.89 -9.51
CA ALA A 39 -0.18 1.90 -9.37
C ALA A 39 0.12 1.21 -10.71
N ALA A 40 1.39 0.98 -11.00
CA ALA A 40 1.82 0.01 -12.01
C ALA A 40 1.53 -1.41 -11.51
N THR A 41 0.95 -2.25 -12.35
CA THR A 41 0.66 -3.65 -12.05
C THR A 41 1.19 -4.56 -13.16
N TYR A 42 1.75 -5.71 -12.79
CA TYR A 42 2.30 -6.67 -13.76
C TYR A 42 1.99 -8.11 -13.34
N SER A 43 1.21 -8.80 -14.17
CA SER A 43 0.73 -10.16 -13.92
C SER A 43 1.47 -11.17 -14.78
N ILE A 44 2.13 -12.15 -14.17
CA ILE A 44 2.78 -13.29 -14.85
C ILE A 44 1.99 -14.57 -14.51
N PRO A 45 1.06 -15.01 -15.38
CA PRO A 45 0.34 -16.27 -15.19
C PRO A 45 1.29 -17.47 -15.22
N LEU A 46 1.08 -18.45 -14.34
CA LEU A 46 1.83 -19.70 -14.39
C LEU A 46 1.32 -20.57 -15.56
N SER A 47 2.25 -21.14 -16.34
CA SER A 47 1.94 -22.04 -17.46
C SER A 47 1.51 -23.44 -16.97
N LEU A 48 0.36 -23.51 -16.31
CA LEU A 48 -0.17 -24.76 -15.77
C LEU A 48 -0.74 -25.67 -16.88
N PRO A 49 -0.54 -27.00 -16.82
CA PRO A 49 -1.24 -27.96 -17.67
C PRO A 49 -2.77 -27.84 -17.57
N ALA A 50 -3.49 -28.09 -18.66
CA ALA A 50 -4.94 -28.12 -18.63
C ALA A 50 -5.43 -29.30 -17.78
N GLY A 51 -6.27 -29.02 -16.77
CA GLY A 51 -6.93 -30.06 -15.98
C GLY A 51 -8.13 -30.69 -16.70
N VAL A 52 -8.87 -31.55 -15.99
CA VAL A 52 -10.09 -32.21 -16.50
C VAL A 52 -11.08 -31.16 -17.03
N ASN A 53 -11.62 -31.37 -18.23
CA ASN A 53 -12.44 -30.40 -18.98
C ASN A 53 -11.82 -28.99 -19.17
N GLY A 54 -10.49 -28.86 -19.03
CA GLY A 54 -9.77 -27.59 -19.06
C GLY A 54 -9.75 -26.82 -17.73
N ALA A 55 -10.38 -27.35 -16.67
CA ALA A 55 -10.44 -26.70 -15.36
C ALA A 55 -9.06 -26.60 -14.72
N THR A 56 -8.56 -25.37 -14.58
CA THR A 56 -7.18 -25.07 -14.21
C THR A 56 -7.14 -23.86 -13.28
N PRO A 57 -6.45 -23.90 -12.12
CA PRO A 57 -6.41 -22.77 -11.20
C PRO A 57 -5.64 -21.59 -11.79
N LYS A 58 -6.12 -20.36 -11.58
CA LYS A 58 -5.53 -19.14 -12.14
C LYS A 58 -4.46 -18.56 -11.23
N LEU A 59 -3.33 -19.24 -11.10
CA LEU A 59 -2.18 -18.80 -10.29
C LEU A 59 -1.23 -17.91 -11.10
N SER A 60 -0.61 -16.94 -10.43
CA SER A 60 0.32 -15.98 -11.04
C SER A 60 1.36 -15.44 -10.06
N LEU A 61 2.37 -14.75 -10.57
CA LEU A 61 3.16 -13.78 -9.83
C LEU A 61 2.66 -12.37 -10.18
N GLU A 62 2.28 -11.59 -9.18
CA GLU A 62 1.67 -10.27 -9.34
C GLU A 62 2.55 -9.21 -8.70
N TYR A 63 2.93 -8.19 -9.48
CA TYR A 63 3.51 -6.94 -8.99
C TYR A 63 2.45 -5.85 -8.86
N ASN A 64 2.57 -5.03 -7.81
CA ASN A 64 1.84 -3.78 -7.65
C ASN A 64 2.77 -2.72 -7.02
N SER A 65 2.97 -1.58 -7.70
CA SER A 65 3.88 -0.51 -7.24
C SER A 65 3.42 0.27 -6.00
N GLN A 66 2.21 0.00 -5.49
CA GLN A 66 1.70 0.54 -4.22
C GLN A 66 1.58 -0.55 -3.14
N ALA A 67 2.04 -1.78 -3.42
CA ALA A 67 2.16 -2.83 -2.41
C ALA A 67 3.55 -2.83 -1.74
N GLY A 68 3.59 -3.10 -0.44
CA GLY A 68 4.84 -3.29 0.30
C GLY A 68 5.51 -4.64 0.01
N MET A 69 6.33 -5.11 0.95
CA MET A 69 6.96 -6.44 0.84
C MET A 69 5.89 -7.55 0.80
N GLY A 70 5.87 -8.33 -0.28
CA GLY A 70 5.12 -9.58 -0.39
C GLY A 70 6.03 -10.80 -0.30
N ILE A 71 5.46 -12.00 -0.50
CA ILE A 71 6.22 -13.26 -0.37
C ILE A 71 7.30 -13.45 -1.45
N ALA A 72 7.22 -12.68 -2.54
CA ALA A 72 8.16 -12.67 -3.65
C ALA A 72 8.92 -11.33 -3.76
N GLY A 73 9.10 -10.61 -2.64
CA GLY A 73 9.84 -9.34 -2.58
C GLY A 73 8.96 -8.09 -2.60
N MET A 74 9.60 -6.92 -2.72
CA MET A 74 8.90 -5.62 -2.77
C MET A 74 7.93 -5.52 -3.94
N GLY A 75 6.68 -5.19 -3.65
CA GLY A 75 5.60 -5.09 -4.63
C GLY A 75 5.08 -6.43 -5.15
N TRP A 76 5.77 -7.56 -4.91
CA TRP A 76 5.52 -8.86 -5.55
C TRP A 76 4.89 -9.89 -4.61
N ASN A 77 3.80 -10.52 -5.07
CA ASN A 77 3.11 -11.58 -4.33
C ASN A 77 2.60 -12.70 -5.27
N ILE A 78 2.13 -13.81 -4.68
CA ILE A 78 1.42 -14.86 -5.43
C ILE A 78 -0.02 -14.41 -5.68
N GLY A 79 -0.41 -14.32 -6.95
CA GLY A 79 -1.79 -14.06 -7.37
C GLY A 79 -2.60 -15.34 -7.57
N GLY A 80 -3.92 -15.19 -7.65
CA GLY A 80 -4.86 -16.32 -7.76
C GLY A 80 -5.31 -16.93 -6.44
N LEU A 81 -4.87 -16.37 -5.32
CA LEU A 81 -5.32 -16.73 -3.98
C LEU A 81 -6.41 -15.77 -3.50
N SER A 82 -7.30 -16.28 -2.65
CA SER A 82 -8.36 -15.53 -2.00
C SER A 82 -8.37 -15.87 -0.50
N ALA A 83 -8.81 -14.94 0.34
CA ALA A 83 -8.83 -15.13 1.79
C ALA A 83 -10.00 -14.40 2.45
N ILE A 84 -10.53 -15.00 3.52
CA ILE A 84 -11.32 -14.27 4.51
C ILE A 84 -10.39 -13.90 5.65
N THR A 85 -10.23 -12.60 5.89
CA THR A 85 -9.40 -12.05 6.96
C THR A 85 -10.27 -11.45 8.06
N ARG A 86 -9.70 -11.38 9.26
CA ARG A 86 -10.26 -10.57 10.35
C ARG A 86 -9.86 -9.11 10.13
N CYS A 87 -10.79 -8.18 10.30
CA CYS A 87 -10.64 -6.76 10.00
C CYS A 87 -11.33 -5.85 11.06
N PRO A 88 -10.96 -4.57 11.15
CA PRO A 88 -11.54 -3.60 12.10
C PRO A 88 -13.05 -3.35 11.92
N GLN A 89 -13.69 -2.77 12.94
CA GLN A 89 -15.01 -2.14 12.82
C GLN A 89 -14.90 -0.75 12.19
N SER A 90 -15.85 -0.36 11.35
CA SER A 90 -15.87 0.95 10.70
C SER A 90 -17.12 1.76 11.04
N LYS A 91 -16.95 3.06 11.31
CA LYS A 91 -18.02 3.97 11.74
C LYS A 91 -19.21 4.02 10.78
N ALA A 92 -19.00 3.76 9.49
CA ALA A 92 -20.06 3.69 8.47
C ALA A 92 -20.91 2.40 8.46
N VAL A 93 -20.48 1.34 9.13
CA VAL A 93 -21.13 0.01 9.12
C VAL A 93 -21.51 -0.43 10.53
N ASP A 94 -20.60 -0.25 11.47
CA ASP A 94 -20.72 -0.66 12.87
C ASP A 94 -21.20 0.48 13.79
N GLY A 95 -21.34 1.70 13.27
CA GLY A 95 -21.60 2.92 14.06
C GLY A 95 -20.39 3.41 14.88
N VAL A 96 -19.40 2.55 15.12
CA VAL A 96 -18.15 2.83 15.82
C VAL A 96 -16.94 2.46 14.96
N GLN A 97 -15.83 3.19 15.14
CA GLN A 97 -14.51 2.79 14.65
C GLN A 97 -13.79 2.07 15.78
N LYS A 98 -13.31 0.86 15.53
CA LYS A 98 -12.59 0.05 16.54
C LYS A 98 -11.54 -0.80 15.84
N ALA A 99 -10.29 -0.63 16.22
CA ALA A 99 -9.16 -1.42 15.74
C ALA A 99 -9.33 -2.91 16.06
N LEU A 100 -8.49 -3.76 15.46
CA LEU A 100 -8.51 -5.20 15.73
C LEU A 100 -8.19 -5.48 17.21
N THR A 101 -8.96 -6.35 17.86
CA THR A 101 -8.81 -6.67 19.29
C THR A 101 -8.51 -8.13 19.57
N PHE A 102 -8.68 -9.02 18.58
CA PHE A 102 -8.78 -10.47 18.74
C PHE A 102 -9.85 -10.84 19.76
N SER A 103 -11.11 -10.53 19.39
CA SER A 103 -12.33 -10.73 20.17
C SER A 103 -13.55 -10.99 19.26
N PRO A 104 -14.75 -11.27 19.82
CA PRO A 104 -16.01 -11.33 19.06
C PRO A 104 -16.49 -9.99 18.46
N ASP A 105 -15.95 -8.85 18.91
CA ASP A 105 -16.27 -7.53 18.35
C ASP A 105 -15.59 -7.27 17.00
N ASP A 106 -14.56 -8.04 16.67
CA ASP A 106 -13.88 -7.93 15.39
C ASP A 106 -14.78 -8.40 14.24
N ARG A 107 -14.37 -8.08 13.01
CA ARG A 107 -15.18 -8.30 11.81
C ARG A 107 -14.43 -9.13 10.78
N PHE A 108 -15.14 -9.59 9.76
CA PHE A 108 -14.57 -10.36 8.65
C PHE A 108 -14.64 -9.57 7.35
N CYS A 109 -13.62 -9.77 6.52
CA CYS A 109 -13.48 -9.17 5.19
C CYS A 109 -13.02 -10.27 4.21
N MET A 110 -13.73 -10.47 3.10
CA MET A 110 -13.36 -11.40 2.04
C MET A 110 -12.62 -10.63 0.94
N ASP A 111 -11.35 -10.92 0.70
CA ASP A 111 -10.47 -10.17 -0.20
C ASP A 111 -10.51 -8.64 0.04
N GLY A 112 -10.52 -8.27 1.32
CA GLY A 112 -10.65 -6.88 1.79
C GLY A 112 -12.09 -6.33 1.79
N GLN A 113 -13.06 -6.99 1.16
CA GLN A 113 -14.47 -6.56 1.17
C GLN A 113 -15.19 -7.01 2.44
N ARG A 114 -15.62 -6.03 3.25
CA ARG A 114 -16.32 -6.21 4.52
C ARG A 114 -17.53 -7.14 4.40
N LEU A 115 -17.61 -8.17 5.26
CA LEU A 115 -18.71 -9.13 5.32
C LEU A 115 -19.81 -8.68 6.30
N ILE A 116 -21.01 -8.47 5.76
CA ILE A 116 -22.23 -8.06 6.46
C ILE A 116 -23.06 -9.31 6.78
N LEU A 117 -23.46 -9.47 8.03
CA LEU A 117 -24.30 -10.58 8.50
C LEU A 117 -25.70 -10.49 7.87
N THR A 118 -26.22 -11.61 7.38
CA THR A 118 -27.58 -11.73 6.82
C THR A 118 -28.49 -12.66 7.62
N SER A 119 -27.93 -13.61 8.38
CA SER A 119 -28.65 -14.45 9.34
C SER A 119 -27.69 -15.08 10.35
N GLY A 120 -28.20 -15.48 11.52
CA GLY A 120 -27.42 -16.08 12.61
C GLY A 120 -26.78 -15.05 13.54
N THR A 121 -25.61 -15.40 14.11
CA THR A 121 -24.88 -14.61 15.11
C THR A 121 -23.44 -14.38 14.63
N TYR A 122 -22.95 -13.14 14.67
CA TYR A 122 -21.63 -12.81 14.13
C TYR A 122 -20.52 -13.69 14.72
N GLY A 123 -19.72 -14.34 13.87
CA GLY A 123 -18.67 -15.27 14.27
C GLY A 123 -19.12 -16.69 14.64
N ALA A 124 -20.43 -16.98 14.76
CA ALA A 124 -20.92 -18.31 15.10
C ALA A 124 -21.17 -19.18 13.86
N ALA A 125 -20.97 -20.49 13.99
CA ALA A 125 -21.35 -21.48 12.99
C ALA A 125 -22.88 -21.46 12.70
N GLY A 126 -23.26 -21.73 11.45
CA GLY A 126 -24.63 -21.61 10.95
C GLY A 126 -25.00 -20.21 10.42
N SER A 127 -24.14 -19.21 10.62
CA SER A 127 -24.43 -17.82 10.27
C SER A 127 -24.03 -17.49 8.83
N THR A 128 -24.83 -16.65 8.15
CA THR A 128 -24.62 -16.28 6.74
C THR A 128 -24.26 -14.81 6.56
N TYR A 129 -23.50 -14.51 5.51
CA TYR A 129 -23.00 -13.17 5.20
C TYR A 129 -23.02 -12.88 3.69
N GLN A 130 -22.96 -11.59 3.35
CA GLN A 130 -22.71 -11.07 2.00
C GLN A 130 -21.63 -9.97 2.06
N THR A 131 -20.98 -9.65 0.94
CA THR A 131 -20.06 -8.50 0.88
C THR A 131 -20.83 -7.17 0.91
N GLN A 132 -20.25 -6.14 1.55
CA GLN A 132 -20.85 -4.80 1.69
C GLN A 132 -21.15 -4.15 0.32
N ILE A 133 -20.22 -4.25 -0.63
CA ILE A 133 -20.51 -4.08 -2.05
C ILE A 133 -20.88 -5.47 -2.57
N ASN A 134 -22.17 -5.72 -2.77
CA ASN A 134 -22.70 -7.07 -2.98
C ASN A 134 -22.17 -7.67 -4.30
N ASN A 135 -21.40 -8.77 -4.20
CA ASN A 135 -20.84 -9.49 -5.35
C ASN A 135 -21.70 -10.69 -5.79
N PHE A 136 -22.86 -10.90 -5.14
CA PHE A 136 -23.78 -12.03 -5.28
C PHE A 136 -23.23 -13.40 -4.84
N ALA A 137 -22.17 -13.43 -4.02
CA ALA A 137 -21.72 -14.65 -3.34
C ALA A 137 -22.40 -14.79 -1.97
N ARG A 138 -22.79 -16.03 -1.60
CA ARG A 138 -23.36 -16.36 -0.29
C ARG A 138 -22.29 -17.01 0.58
N VAL A 139 -21.84 -16.28 1.60
CA VAL A 139 -20.88 -16.77 2.59
C VAL A 139 -21.63 -17.42 3.76
N THR A 140 -21.16 -18.57 4.24
CA THR A 140 -21.73 -19.32 5.38
C THR A 140 -20.60 -19.75 6.31
N ALA A 141 -20.65 -19.36 7.58
CA ALA A 141 -19.75 -19.87 8.62
C ALA A 141 -20.23 -21.25 9.10
N LEU A 142 -19.33 -22.21 9.22
CA LEU A 142 -19.60 -23.60 9.60
C LEU A 142 -18.59 -24.04 10.67
N ALA A 143 -18.97 -24.98 11.54
CA ALA A 143 -18.05 -25.51 12.55
C ALA A 143 -16.94 -26.32 11.88
N HIS A 144 -15.68 -26.08 12.25
CA HIS A 144 -14.54 -26.71 11.58
C HIS A 144 -14.47 -28.21 11.90
N PRO A 145 -14.41 -29.11 10.88
CA PRO A 145 -14.67 -30.54 11.05
C PRO A 145 -13.70 -31.23 12.03
N ASN A 146 -12.42 -30.83 12.00
CA ASN A 146 -11.38 -31.43 12.86
C ASN A 146 -11.06 -30.59 14.10
N ASN A 147 -11.83 -29.51 14.39
CA ASN A 147 -11.67 -28.68 15.58
C ASN A 147 -12.92 -27.83 15.82
N THR A 148 -13.85 -28.32 16.64
CA THR A 148 -15.15 -27.67 16.90
C THR A 148 -15.08 -26.33 17.64
N SER A 149 -13.91 -25.93 18.16
CA SER A 149 -13.70 -24.57 18.70
C SER A 149 -13.48 -23.51 17.62
N LEU A 150 -13.23 -23.91 16.37
CA LEU A 150 -13.02 -23.03 15.23
C LEU A 150 -14.20 -23.08 14.25
N ILE A 151 -14.34 -22.01 13.47
CA ILE A 151 -15.18 -21.99 12.27
C ILE A 151 -14.31 -22.07 11.01
N TYR A 152 -14.92 -22.53 9.92
CA TYR A 152 -14.47 -22.30 8.55
C TYR A 152 -15.59 -21.61 7.77
N PHE A 153 -15.29 -21.09 6.58
CA PHE A 153 -16.30 -20.49 5.72
C PHE A 153 -16.49 -21.29 4.43
N LYS A 154 -17.74 -21.53 4.07
CA LYS A 154 -18.15 -21.97 2.72
C LYS A 154 -18.72 -20.78 1.96
N VAL A 155 -18.34 -20.60 0.71
CA VAL A 155 -18.84 -19.54 -0.17
C VAL A 155 -19.41 -20.17 -1.43
N ASP A 156 -20.72 -20.03 -1.62
CA ASP A 156 -21.37 -20.33 -2.90
C ASP A 156 -21.28 -19.08 -3.79
N THR A 157 -20.64 -19.17 -4.95
CA THR A 157 -20.47 -18.02 -5.88
C THR A 157 -21.56 -17.98 -6.95
N LYS A 158 -21.76 -16.81 -7.56
CA LYS A 158 -22.72 -16.63 -8.67
C LYS A 158 -22.35 -17.36 -9.97
N ASP A 159 -21.08 -17.76 -10.12
CA ASP A 159 -20.57 -18.56 -11.25
C ASP A 159 -20.57 -20.07 -10.93
N GLY A 160 -21.39 -20.51 -9.97
CA GLY A 160 -21.65 -21.93 -9.70
C GLY A 160 -20.62 -22.63 -8.81
N LYS A 161 -19.56 -21.94 -8.38
CA LYS A 161 -18.48 -22.56 -7.59
C LYS A 161 -18.83 -22.63 -6.11
N VAL A 162 -18.23 -23.62 -5.48
CA VAL A 162 -18.14 -23.77 -4.04
C VAL A 162 -16.68 -23.55 -3.65
N LEU A 163 -16.42 -22.49 -2.90
CA LEU A 163 -15.12 -22.21 -2.30
C LEU A 163 -15.19 -22.49 -0.80
N GLU A 164 -14.12 -23.03 -0.22
CA GLU A 164 -13.97 -23.17 1.22
C GLU A 164 -12.72 -22.43 1.69
N TYR A 165 -12.83 -21.77 2.84
CA TYR A 165 -11.77 -20.98 3.45
C TYR A 165 -11.50 -21.52 4.84
N GLY A 166 -10.27 -22.00 5.05
CA GLY A 166 -9.86 -22.60 6.31
C GLY A 166 -10.63 -23.86 6.69
N SER A 167 -11.16 -24.65 5.72
CA SER A 167 -11.75 -25.99 6.01
C SER A 167 -10.70 -27.03 6.40
N ARG A 168 -9.42 -26.68 6.23
CA ARG A 168 -8.24 -27.43 6.65
C ARG A 168 -7.44 -26.58 7.64
N LEU A 169 -6.87 -27.20 8.67
CA LEU A 169 -6.16 -26.47 9.75
C LEU A 169 -4.90 -25.73 9.28
N ASP A 170 -4.23 -26.21 8.23
CA ASP A 170 -3.10 -25.53 7.63
C ASP A 170 -3.50 -24.22 6.94
N ALA A 171 -4.72 -24.14 6.39
CA ALA A 171 -5.27 -22.92 5.78
C ALA A 171 -5.78 -21.88 6.80
N VAL A 172 -5.67 -22.12 8.11
CA VAL A 172 -6.08 -21.20 9.19
C VAL A 172 -4.85 -20.63 9.91
N LEU A 173 -4.65 -19.30 9.88
CA LEU A 173 -3.56 -18.63 10.58
C LEU A 173 -3.99 -18.12 11.96
N GLN A 174 -3.33 -18.61 13.00
CA GLN A 174 -3.54 -18.22 14.40
C GLN A 174 -2.22 -17.66 14.96
N PRO A 175 -2.09 -16.34 15.19
CA PRO A 175 -0.85 -15.76 15.73
C PRO A 175 -0.70 -16.12 17.22
N ASN A 176 0.13 -17.11 17.51
CA ASN A 176 0.27 -17.64 18.87
C ASN A 176 1.08 -16.74 19.82
N ALA A 177 1.91 -15.83 19.26
CA ALA A 177 2.86 -15.00 20.01
C ALA A 177 2.24 -14.14 21.14
N SER A 178 0.93 -13.87 21.09
CA SER A 178 0.27 -12.87 21.96
C SER A 178 -0.90 -13.43 22.78
N GLY A 179 -0.95 -14.76 22.98
CA GLY A 179 -2.05 -15.42 23.70
C GLY A 179 -3.39 -15.40 22.96
N LYS A 180 -3.42 -14.98 21.69
CA LYS A 180 -4.63 -14.82 20.87
C LYS A 180 -5.02 -16.08 20.09
N ALA A 181 -4.46 -17.26 20.44
CA ALA A 181 -4.62 -18.51 19.70
C ALA A 181 -6.07 -18.86 19.33
N ASN A 182 -7.04 -18.57 20.21
CA ASN A 182 -8.47 -18.85 19.97
C ASN A 182 -9.14 -17.94 18.91
N PHE A 183 -8.42 -16.95 18.36
CA PHE A 183 -8.95 -15.98 17.39
C PHE A 183 -8.14 -16.01 16.09
N PRO A 184 -8.54 -16.84 15.09
CA PRO A 184 -7.89 -16.84 13.78
C PRO A 184 -7.90 -15.46 13.14
N LEU A 185 -6.79 -15.11 12.50
CA LEU A 185 -6.57 -13.88 11.76
C LEU A 185 -6.93 -14.02 10.28
N VAL A 186 -6.63 -15.18 9.70
CA VAL A 186 -6.84 -15.48 8.27
C VAL A 186 -7.39 -16.89 8.12
N TRP A 187 -8.38 -17.01 7.24
CA TRP A 187 -8.85 -18.25 6.63
C TRP A 187 -8.52 -18.15 5.15
N MET A 188 -7.42 -18.78 4.72
CA MET A 188 -7.05 -18.86 3.31
C MET A 188 -8.01 -19.82 2.58
N ILE A 189 -8.21 -19.62 1.28
CA ILE A 189 -8.89 -20.61 0.44
C ILE A 189 -8.19 -21.98 0.58
N SER A 190 -8.93 -22.99 1.02
CA SER A 190 -8.45 -24.38 1.21
C SER A 190 -8.92 -25.30 0.10
N ARG A 191 -10.13 -25.05 -0.45
CA ARG A 191 -10.79 -25.90 -1.44
C ARG A 191 -11.58 -25.06 -2.45
N SER A 192 -11.59 -25.46 -3.71
CA SER A 192 -12.47 -24.93 -4.76
C SER A 192 -13.00 -26.09 -5.60
N GLU A 193 -14.31 -26.08 -5.87
CA GLU A 193 -14.99 -27.08 -6.71
C GLU A 193 -16.14 -26.41 -7.51
N ASP A 194 -16.39 -26.87 -8.74
CA ASP A 194 -17.57 -26.50 -9.52
C ASP A 194 -18.77 -27.38 -9.09
N ARG A 195 -19.89 -26.76 -8.71
CA ARG A 195 -21.07 -27.49 -8.20
C ARG A 195 -21.67 -28.45 -9.22
N ASP A 196 -21.66 -28.06 -10.49
CA ASP A 196 -22.32 -28.77 -11.58
C ASP A 196 -21.33 -29.72 -12.29
N GLN A 197 -20.02 -29.52 -12.09
CA GLN A 197 -18.94 -30.39 -12.60
C GLN A 197 -18.09 -31.00 -11.47
N LYS A 198 -18.72 -31.89 -10.70
CA LYS A 198 -18.05 -32.74 -9.70
C LYS A 198 -16.78 -33.39 -10.25
N GLY A 199 -15.71 -33.38 -9.47
CA GLY A 199 -14.38 -33.87 -9.88
C GLY A 199 -13.43 -32.78 -10.41
N GLN A 200 -13.87 -31.52 -10.51
CA GLN A 200 -12.99 -30.36 -10.75
C GLN A 200 -12.50 -29.75 -9.44
N LEU A 201 -11.90 -30.62 -8.61
CA LEU A 201 -11.32 -30.25 -7.32
C LEU A 201 -10.00 -29.49 -7.50
N VAL A 202 -9.87 -28.38 -6.78
CA VAL A 202 -8.59 -27.73 -6.46
C VAL A 202 -8.44 -27.68 -4.95
N GLU A 203 -7.36 -28.26 -4.43
CA GLU A 203 -6.95 -28.13 -3.03
C GLU A 203 -5.71 -27.24 -2.89
N TYR A 204 -5.65 -26.50 -1.79
CA TYR A 204 -4.56 -25.59 -1.45
C TYR A 204 -3.97 -26.03 -0.09
N ASP A 205 -2.72 -26.49 -0.08
CA ASP A 205 -1.98 -26.87 1.13
C ASP A 205 -1.07 -25.71 1.57
N TYR A 206 -0.90 -25.55 2.88
CA TYR A 206 -0.15 -24.43 3.48
C TYR A 206 0.93 -24.90 4.46
N THR A 207 1.78 -23.99 4.91
CA THR A 207 2.72 -24.17 6.02
C THR A 207 2.60 -22.98 6.97
N ASN A 208 2.35 -23.27 8.24
CA ASN A 208 2.12 -22.26 9.28
C ASN A 208 3.30 -22.19 10.27
N ASP A 209 4.03 -21.08 10.24
CA ASP A 209 4.89 -20.63 11.33
C ASP A 209 4.03 -19.78 12.29
N ASN A 210 3.23 -20.45 13.12
CA ASN A 210 2.35 -19.79 14.09
C ASN A 210 3.13 -19.03 15.20
N VAL A 211 4.43 -19.29 15.37
CA VAL A 211 5.29 -18.59 16.32
C VAL A 211 5.61 -17.19 15.79
N ASN A 212 5.99 -17.10 14.52
CA ASN A 212 6.26 -15.85 13.83
C ASN A 212 5.03 -15.27 13.13
N GLY A 213 3.86 -15.92 13.22
CA GLY A 213 2.63 -15.48 12.56
C GLY A 213 2.72 -15.45 11.02
N GLN A 214 3.58 -16.28 10.41
CA GLN A 214 3.67 -16.39 8.95
C GLN A 214 2.95 -17.64 8.46
N GLN A 215 2.21 -17.50 7.36
CA GLN A 215 1.63 -18.60 6.58
C GLN A 215 2.16 -18.52 5.15
N THR A 216 2.56 -19.64 4.59
CA THR A 216 2.97 -19.76 3.18
C THR A 216 2.15 -20.83 2.48
N LEU A 217 1.77 -20.58 1.22
CA LEU A 217 1.19 -21.61 0.35
C LEU A 217 2.30 -22.61 0.05
N SER A 218 2.15 -23.89 0.42
CA SER A 218 3.15 -24.92 0.11
C SER A 218 2.83 -25.62 -1.21
N ARG A 219 1.54 -25.78 -1.54
CA ARG A 219 1.10 -26.62 -2.65
C ARG A 219 -0.28 -26.24 -3.17
N VAL A 220 -0.51 -26.44 -4.46
CA VAL A 220 -1.85 -26.50 -5.06
C VAL A 220 -1.97 -27.80 -5.86
N ARG A 221 -3.03 -28.57 -5.62
CA ARG A 221 -3.31 -29.86 -6.29
C ARG A 221 -4.63 -29.75 -7.04
N TYR A 222 -4.66 -30.19 -8.30
CA TYR A 222 -5.88 -30.17 -9.13
C TYR A 222 -5.87 -31.29 -10.17
N ALA A 223 -7.01 -31.47 -10.87
CA ALA A 223 -7.21 -32.50 -11.88
C ALA A 223 -7.09 -33.95 -11.37
N PHE A 224 -7.39 -34.17 -10.08
CA PHE A 224 -7.36 -35.48 -9.43
C PHE A 224 -8.71 -35.81 -8.78
N ASP A 225 -8.96 -37.10 -8.58
CA ASP A 225 -9.94 -37.59 -7.61
C ASP A 225 -9.17 -38.07 -6.37
N GLU A 226 -9.75 -38.03 -5.18
CA GLU A 226 -9.07 -38.46 -3.95
C GLU A 226 -8.66 -39.94 -3.99
N SER A 227 -9.36 -40.75 -4.80
CA SER A 227 -9.00 -42.14 -5.11
C SER A 227 -8.22 -42.35 -6.43
N ASP A 228 -8.02 -41.32 -7.26
CA ASP A 228 -7.28 -41.44 -8.53
C ASP A 228 -6.37 -40.23 -8.84
N ILE A 229 -5.05 -40.49 -8.77
CA ILE A 229 -3.98 -39.53 -9.09
C ILE A 229 -3.47 -39.62 -10.54
N ASN A 230 -4.03 -40.46 -11.41
CA ASN A 230 -3.59 -40.68 -12.80
C ASN A 230 -3.55 -39.38 -13.64
N ASN A 231 -4.32 -38.36 -13.26
CA ASN A 231 -4.37 -37.05 -13.92
C ASN A 231 -3.87 -35.90 -13.02
N LEU A 232 -3.37 -36.19 -11.81
CA LEU A 232 -2.98 -35.20 -10.81
C LEU A 232 -1.91 -34.23 -11.35
N VAL A 233 -2.19 -32.94 -11.22
CA VAL A 233 -1.23 -31.87 -11.43
C VAL A 233 -1.02 -31.12 -10.12
N GLU A 234 0.23 -30.85 -9.80
CA GLU A 234 0.66 -30.30 -8.53
C GLU A 234 1.63 -29.12 -8.74
N VAL A 235 1.29 -27.97 -8.17
CA VAL A 235 2.13 -26.76 -8.16
C VAL A 235 2.74 -26.63 -6.77
N VAL A 236 4.05 -26.83 -6.67
CA VAL A 236 4.80 -26.82 -5.41
C VAL A 236 5.54 -25.49 -5.26
N PHE A 237 5.42 -24.86 -4.10
CA PHE A 237 6.04 -23.58 -3.79
C PHE A 237 7.16 -23.80 -2.77
N SER A 238 8.40 -23.61 -3.20
CA SER A 238 9.60 -23.77 -2.37
C SER A 238 10.13 -22.40 -1.95
N TYR A 239 10.37 -22.23 -0.66
CA TYR A 239 10.85 -20.99 -0.07
C TYR A 239 12.29 -21.15 0.42
N HIS A 240 13.07 -20.07 0.38
CA HIS A 240 14.26 -19.95 1.23
C HIS A 240 13.90 -19.13 2.47
N THR A 241 14.60 -19.37 3.57
CA THR A 241 14.62 -18.41 4.69
C THR A 241 15.27 -17.12 4.18
N ILE A 242 14.68 -15.97 4.49
CA ILE A 242 15.34 -14.67 4.33
C ILE A 242 16.50 -14.66 5.34
N PRO A 243 17.77 -14.54 4.91
CA PRO A 243 18.88 -14.64 5.84
C PRO A 243 18.78 -13.59 6.94
N GLU A 244 18.79 -14.02 8.21
CA GLU A 244 19.01 -13.10 9.32
C GLU A 244 20.48 -12.71 9.31
N ILE A 245 20.81 -11.58 8.66
CA ILE A 245 22.19 -11.11 8.50
C ILE A 245 22.77 -10.79 9.90
N PRO A 246 23.72 -11.59 10.42
CA PRO A 246 24.19 -11.46 11.80
C PRO A 246 25.48 -10.63 11.80
N THR A 247 25.36 -9.34 11.49
CA THR A 247 26.49 -8.40 11.44
C THR A 247 26.32 -7.26 12.43
N THR A 248 27.43 -6.86 13.06
CA THR A 248 27.52 -5.85 14.14
C THR A 248 27.32 -4.40 13.67
N GLU A 249 26.72 -4.20 12.50
CA GLU A 249 26.63 -2.92 11.80
C GLU A 249 25.34 -2.89 10.96
N TYR A 250 24.24 -2.44 11.60
CA TYR A 250 22.88 -2.23 11.04
C TYR A 250 22.16 -3.50 10.49
N PRO A 251 21.40 -4.23 11.33
CA PRO A 251 20.68 -5.43 10.91
C PRO A 251 19.35 -5.11 10.21
N LEU A 252 19.05 -5.77 9.08
CA LEU A 252 17.69 -5.84 8.50
C LEU A 252 17.24 -7.28 8.19
N PRO A 253 17.03 -8.12 9.23
CA PRO A 253 16.40 -9.44 9.11
C PRO A 253 14.87 -9.34 9.04
N ALA A 254 14.25 -10.21 8.24
CA ALA A 254 12.85 -10.66 8.32
C ALA A 254 11.82 -9.67 8.94
N ILE A 255 11.16 -8.88 8.09
CA ILE A 255 10.24 -7.78 8.48
C ILE A 255 9.17 -8.26 9.48
N LYS A 256 9.24 -7.74 10.71
CA LYS A 256 8.12 -7.78 11.67
C LYS A 256 7.06 -6.77 11.24
N ARG A 257 5.79 -7.14 11.38
CA ARG A 257 4.61 -6.26 11.25
C ARG A 257 3.79 -6.38 12.51
N TYR A 258 3.54 -5.27 13.18
CA TYR A 258 2.55 -5.20 14.24
C TYR A 258 1.14 -5.36 13.65
N ILE A 259 0.24 -5.97 14.42
CA ILE A 259 -1.18 -6.08 14.13
C ILE A 259 -1.93 -5.69 15.40
N ALA A 260 -2.88 -4.76 15.26
CA ALA A 260 -3.65 -4.21 16.37
C ALA A 260 -4.24 -5.29 17.29
N GLY A 261 -4.27 -5.02 18.59
CA GLY A 261 -4.63 -6.00 19.62
C GLY A 261 -3.43 -6.81 20.15
N GLY A 262 -2.19 -6.35 19.90
CA GLY A 262 -0.96 -6.89 20.48
C GLY A 262 -0.30 -8.03 19.69
N ALA A 263 -0.78 -8.35 18.49
CA ALA A 263 -0.21 -9.42 17.67
C ALA A 263 0.97 -8.93 16.83
N THR A 264 1.90 -9.84 16.52
CA THR A 264 2.95 -9.60 15.52
C THR A 264 2.98 -10.73 14.50
N THR A 265 3.35 -10.38 13.28
CA THR A 265 3.70 -11.33 12.21
C THR A 265 5.09 -10.99 11.69
N LYS A 266 5.85 -11.94 11.17
CA LYS A 266 7.24 -11.73 10.75
C LYS A 266 7.53 -12.51 9.47
N LEU A 267 7.95 -11.81 8.42
CA LEU A 267 8.24 -12.40 7.11
C LEU A 267 9.61 -13.08 7.13
N ASN A 268 9.67 -14.35 7.54
CA ASN A 268 10.87 -15.19 7.57
C ASN A 268 11.16 -15.91 6.26
N SER A 269 10.12 -16.31 5.51
CA SER A 269 10.25 -17.06 4.24
C SER A 269 10.03 -16.18 3.02
N GLN A 270 10.78 -16.45 1.94
CA GLN A 270 10.68 -15.79 0.63
C GLN A 270 10.70 -16.82 -0.49
N LEU A 271 9.88 -16.62 -1.53
CA LEU A 271 9.62 -17.60 -2.59
C LEU A 271 10.83 -17.79 -3.50
N ALA A 272 11.38 -19.00 -3.55
CA ALA A 272 12.61 -19.33 -4.29
C ALA A 272 12.33 -19.99 -5.65
N LYS A 273 11.47 -21.02 -5.65
CA LYS A 273 11.13 -21.83 -6.83
C LYS A 273 9.64 -22.18 -6.81
N ILE A 274 8.98 -22.10 -7.97
CA ILE A 274 7.68 -22.72 -8.20
C ILE A 274 7.90 -23.91 -9.14
N THR A 275 7.55 -25.11 -8.71
CA THR A 275 7.72 -26.35 -9.48
C THR A 275 6.37 -26.89 -9.90
N ILE A 276 6.17 -27.11 -11.20
CA ILE A 276 4.95 -27.72 -11.74
C ILE A 276 5.25 -29.19 -12.01
N ARG A 277 4.49 -30.09 -11.37
CA ARG A 277 4.56 -31.55 -11.55
C ARG A 277 3.25 -32.08 -12.12
N SER A 278 3.30 -33.12 -12.94
CA SER A 278 2.13 -33.86 -13.40
C SER A 278 2.33 -35.36 -13.23
N ALA A 279 1.23 -36.12 -13.19
CA ALA A 279 1.26 -37.57 -13.29
C ALA A 279 2.08 -38.05 -14.50
N SER A 280 2.80 -39.15 -14.32
CA SER A 280 3.50 -39.86 -15.39
C SER A 280 2.51 -40.68 -16.23
N SER A 281 2.92 -41.11 -17.42
CA SER A 281 2.07 -41.91 -18.33
C SER A 281 1.69 -43.31 -17.79
N SER A 282 2.26 -43.73 -16.66
CA SER A 282 1.86 -44.94 -15.92
C SER A 282 1.01 -44.64 -14.67
N GLY A 283 0.74 -43.37 -14.36
CA GLY A 283 -0.02 -42.94 -13.18
C GLY A 283 0.70 -43.08 -11.82
N GLN A 284 1.84 -43.77 -11.77
CA GLN A 284 2.50 -44.18 -10.53
C GLN A 284 3.49 -43.16 -9.95
N SER A 285 3.73 -42.02 -10.61
CA SER A 285 4.67 -40.99 -10.14
C SER A 285 4.28 -39.58 -10.59
N LEU A 286 4.71 -38.56 -9.85
CA LEU A 286 4.69 -37.17 -10.29
C LEU A 286 6.05 -36.76 -10.86
N ASN A 287 6.07 -36.34 -12.12
CA ASN A 287 7.27 -35.88 -12.83
C ASN A 287 7.30 -34.35 -12.90
N GLU A 288 8.47 -33.72 -12.74
CA GLU A 288 8.61 -32.27 -12.98
C GLU A 288 8.46 -31.96 -14.47
N VAL A 289 7.63 -30.95 -14.79
CA VAL A 289 7.33 -30.52 -16.17
C VAL A 289 8.12 -29.24 -16.48
N ILE A 290 7.92 -28.21 -15.67
CA ILE A 290 8.59 -26.92 -15.73
C ILE A 290 8.78 -26.34 -14.32
N ASN A 291 9.71 -25.41 -14.18
CA ASN A 291 9.87 -24.62 -12.97
C ASN A 291 10.18 -23.15 -13.24
N TYR A 292 9.65 -22.29 -12.38
CA TYR A 292 10.00 -20.87 -12.29
C TYR A 292 11.01 -20.69 -11.15
N GLN A 293 12.16 -20.08 -11.42
CA GLN A 293 13.18 -19.73 -10.43
C GLN A 293 13.20 -18.20 -10.24
N LEU A 294 13.16 -17.75 -9.00
CA LEU A 294 13.12 -16.33 -8.65
C LEU A 294 14.50 -15.93 -8.10
N ARG A 295 15.11 -14.89 -8.66
CA ARG A 295 16.41 -14.35 -8.21
C ARG A 295 16.22 -12.94 -7.69
N TYR A 296 16.85 -12.65 -6.55
CA TYR A 296 16.66 -11.42 -5.79
C TYR A 296 17.90 -10.54 -5.79
N GLU A 297 17.70 -9.25 -5.53
CA GLU A 297 18.75 -8.35 -5.08
C GLU A 297 18.32 -7.62 -3.81
N VAL A 298 19.28 -7.36 -2.94
CA VAL A 298 19.12 -6.42 -1.83
C VAL A 298 19.24 -5.03 -2.42
N ALA A 299 18.19 -4.22 -2.31
CA ALA A 299 18.22 -2.84 -2.73
C ALA A 299 19.38 -2.09 -2.05
N SER A 300 20.27 -1.47 -2.85
CA SER A 300 21.54 -0.87 -2.39
C SER A 300 21.40 0.13 -1.24
N TYR A 301 20.20 0.66 -1.06
CA TYR A 301 19.83 1.61 -0.04
C TYR A 301 18.78 1.00 0.90
N THR A 302 17.51 0.81 0.53
CA THR A 302 16.47 0.32 1.48
C THR A 302 16.77 -1.03 2.16
N ARG A 303 17.72 -1.80 1.63
CA ARG A 303 18.05 -3.20 1.96
C ARG A 303 16.87 -4.16 1.85
N ARG A 304 15.76 -3.71 1.28
CA ARG A 304 14.59 -4.52 1.00
C ARG A 304 14.93 -5.47 -0.16
N GLN A 305 14.44 -6.70 -0.07
CA GLN A 305 14.56 -7.69 -1.12
C GLN A 305 13.69 -7.29 -2.32
N ARG A 306 14.32 -6.97 -3.44
CA ARG A 306 13.67 -6.78 -4.75
C ARG A 306 13.80 -8.05 -5.56
N LEU A 307 12.72 -8.46 -6.22
CA LEU A 307 12.81 -9.44 -7.29
C LEU A 307 13.59 -8.81 -8.44
N LYS A 308 14.72 -9.42 -8.82
CA LYS A 308 15.64 -8.94 -9.85
C LYS A 308 15.29 -9.54 -11.21
N GLU A 309 15.06 -10.85 -11.22
CA GLU A 309 14.73 -11.60 -12.43
C GLU A 309 14.00 -12.91 -12.12
N ILE A 310 13.23 -13.39 -13.11
CA ILE A 310 12.56 -14.69 -13.09
C ILE A 310 13.05 -15.49 -14.30
N GLU A 311 13.38 -16.76 -14.07
CA GLU A 311 13.84 -17.70 -15.09
C GLU A 311 12.86 -18.88 -15.18
N LEU A 312 12.57 -19.38 -16.40
CA LEU A 312 11.65 -20.49 -16.64
C LEU A 312 12.39 -21.66 -17.29
N CYS A 313 12.42 -22.80 -16.59
CA CYS A 313 13.22 -23.96 -16.96
C CYS A 313 12.37 -25.22 -17.15
N THR A 314 12.85 -26.13 -18.00
CA THR A 314 12.39 -27.52 -18.09
C THR A 314 12.95 -28.36 -16.93
N SER A 315 12.40 -29.55 -16.72
CA SER A 315 12.97 -30.56 -15.79
C SER A 315 14.34 -31.11 -16.21
N LEU A 316 14.78 -30.86 -17.44
CA LEU A 316 16.15 -31.14 -17.91
C LEU A 316 17.11 -29.95 -17.71
N ALA A 317 16.72 -28.95 -16.91
CA ALA A 317 17.46 -27.71 -16.64
C ALA A 317 17.78 -26.83 -17.87
N ASN A 318 17.19 -27.11 -19.03
CA ASN A 318 17.19 -26.14 -20.14
C ASN A 318 16.27 -24.98 -19.76
N CYS A 319 16.83 -23.77 -19.67
CA CYS A 319 16.15 -22.56 -19.22
C CYS A 319 15.98 -21.52 -20.34
N MET A 320 14.87 -20.79 -20.31
CA MET A 320 14.67 -19.60 -21.14
C MET A 320 15.51 -18.42 -20.61
N PRO A 321 15.88 -17.45 -21.47
CA PRO A 321 16.48 -16.20 -21.00
C PRO A 321 15.59 -15.51 -19.95
N PRO A 322 16.14 -15.01 -18.83
CA PRO A 322 15.35 -14.49 -17.74
C PRO A 322 14.65 -13.16 -18.07
N LEU A 323 13.43 -13.00 -17.53
CA LEU A 323 12.70 -11.73 -17.45
C LEU A 323 13.32 -10.85 -16.34
N LYS A 324 13.65 -9.59 -16.61
CA LYS A 324 14.39 -8.72 -15.67
C LYS A 324 13.63 -7.44 -15.29
N PHE A 325 14.02 -6.85 -14.16
CA PHE A 325 13.41 -5.64 -13.62
C PHE A 325 14.46 -4.57 -13.25
N GLN A 326 14.12 -3.28 -13.41
CA GLN A 326 14.93 -2.12 -12.98
C GLN A 326 14.14 -1.21 -12.03
N SER A 327 14.77 -0.33 -11.24
CA SER A 327 14.12 0.53 -10.24
C SER A 327 14.59 2.01 -10.21
N SER A 328 13.91 2.86 -9.41
CA SER A 328 13.85 4.34 -9.50
C SER A 328 14.66 5.18 -8.47
N ASN A 329 15.02 6.43 -8.83
CA ASN A 329 15.86 7.41 -8.07
C ASN A 329 15.32 8.90 -8.22
N PRO A 330 15.35 9.83 -7.22
CA PRO A 330 14.64 11.15 -7.22
C PRO A 330 15.46 12.45 -7.43
N LEU A 331 14.79 13.60 -7.76
CA LEU A 331 15.22 15.03 -7.70
C LEU A 331 14.00 16.05 -7.77
N ASN A 332 14.21 17.37 -7.58
CA ASN A 332 13.24 18.42 -7.06
C ASN A 332 12.68 19.43 -8.15
N SER A 333 11.96 20.58 -7.96
CA SER A 333 11.34 21.44 -6.88
C SER A 333 10.28 22.48 -7.46
N ILE A 334 9.48 23.24 -6.64
CA ILE A 334 8.40 24.23 -7.04
C ILE A 334 8.22 25.42 -6.01
N GLU A 335 7.53 26.54 -6.34
CA GLU A 335 7.28 27.80 -5.56
C GLU A 335 5.80 28.06 -5.09
N LEU A 336 5.52 28.99 -4.14
CA LEU A 336 4.25 29.13 -3.33
C LEU A 336 3.81 30.60 -2.95
N ALA A 337 2.53 30.82 -2.54
CA ALA A 337 1.99 32.13 -2.05
C ALA A 337 0.74 32.04 -1.11
N PHE A 338 0.34 33.14 -0.42
CA PHE A 338 -0.72 33.20 0.63
C PHE A 338 -1.67 34.43 0.55
N SER A 339 -2.65 34.55 1.48
CA SER A 339 -3.68 35.62 1.55
C SER A 339 -3.66 36.43 2.86
N LEU A 340 -4.52 37.46 3.00
CA LEU A 340 -4.52 38.42 4.12
C LEU A 340 -5.03 37.81 5.45
N PRO A 341 -4.44 38.20 6.61
CA PRO A 341 -4.79 37.65 7.92
C PRO A 341 -6.06 38.27 8.54
N ALA A 342 -6.72 37.51 9.43
CA ALA A 342 -7.83 37.98 10.26
C ALA A 342 -7.79 37.30 11.65
N ASN A 343 -8.22 38.01 12.70
CA ASN A 343 -8.35 37.43 14.05
C ASN A 343 -9.58 36.52 14.14
N LYS A 344 -9.45 35.38 14.84
CA LYS A 344 -10.47 34.32 14.92
C LYS A 344 -10.74 33.76 16.33
N LEU A 345 -9.80 33.87 17.27
CA LEU A 345 -10.01 33.47 18.67
C LEU A 345 -9.04 34.22 19.60
N ASN A 346 -9.59 35.00 20.55
CA ASN A 346 -8.80 35.79 21.49
C ASN A 346 -8.14 34.95 22.61
N TYR A 347 -8.69 33.77 22.93
CA TYR A 347 -8.35 33.03 24.16
C TYR A 347 -6.85 32.66 24.28
N PHE A 348 -6.19 32.31 23.17
CA PHE A 348 -4.77 31.93 23.16
C PHE A 348 -3.80 33.12 23.00
N GLY A 349 -4.31 34.35 23.09
CA GLY A 349 -3.52 35.59 23.02
C GLY A 349 -2.95 36.01 24.36
N GLN A 350 -1.76 36.63 24.34
CA GLN A 350 -1.07 37.18 25.52
C GLN A 350 -1.97 38.12 26.34
N VAL A 351 -2.53 39.16 25.70
CA VAL A 351 -3.32 40.20 26.40
C VAL A 351 -4.70 39.71 26.82
N ALA A 352 -5.36 38.87 26.00
CA ALA A 352 -6.77 38.52 26.18
C ALA A 352 -7.00 37.20 26.95
N GLY A 353 -5.97 36.36 27.12
CA GLY A 353 -6.06 35.10 27.86
C GLY A 353 -4.81 34.70 28.64
N GLY A 354 -3.80 35.57 28.76
CA GLY A 354 -2.64 35.35 29.63
C GLY A 354 -1.55 34.44 29.06
N TRP A 355 -1.60 34.07 27.78
CA TRP A 355 -0.61 33.21 27.13
C TRP A 355 0.66 34.01 26.77
N THR A 356 1.45 34.35 27.79
CA THR A 356 2.52 35.36 27.75
C THR A 356 3.61 35.11 26.72
N ASP A 357 3.97 33.85 26.52
CA ASP A 357 5.09 33.37 25.73
C ASP A 357 4.76 31.95 25.22
N ASN A 358 5.66 31.31 24.47
CA ASN A 358 5.44 29.96 23.93
C ASN A 358 6.35 28.88 24.57
N SER A 359 7.03 29.20 25.67
CA SER A 359 7.85 28.25 26.44
C SER A 359 7.07 27.76 27.66
N SER A 360 6.60 28.67 28.52
CA SER A 360 5.69 28.36 29.63
C SER A 360 4.34 27.86 29.12
N TYR A 361 3.85 28.50 28.04
CA TYR A 361 2.51 28.28 27.48
C TYR A 361 2.54 27.91 25.98
N PRO A 362 3.12 26.75 25.62
CA PRO A 362 3.19 26.31 24.23
C PRO A 362 1.79 26.03 23.68
N ARG A 363 1.57 26.44 22.42
CA ARG A 363 0.36 26.16 21.63
C ARG A 363 0.76 25.37 20.38
N GLN A 364 -0.05 24.39 20.04
CA GLN A 364 0.13 23.46 18.91
C GLN A 364 -1.18 23.34 18.13
N LEU A 365 -1.08 22.99 16.84
CA LEU A 365 -2.21 22.79 15.94
C LEU A 365 -2.24 21.34 15.49
N VAL A 366 -3.30 20.61 15.85
CA VAL A 366 -3.48 19.19 15.49
C VAL A 366 -4.96 18.82 15.60
N ASP A 367 -5.45 17.92 14.75
CA ASP A 367 -6.83 17.40 14.82
C ASP A 367 -6.94 16.43 16.01
N VAL A 368 -7.53 16.83 17.14
CA VAL A 368 -7.68 15.95 18.32
C VAL A 368 -8.99 15.17 18.34
N ASN A 369 -9.86 15.37 17.35
CA ASN A 369 -11.23 14.85 17.36
C ASN A 369 -11.56 13.90 16.18
N GLY A 370 -10.74 13.90 15.13
CA GLY A 370 -10.85 13.09 13.93
C GLY A 370 -11.72 13.70 12.81
N ASP A 371 -11.97 15.02 12.82
CA ASP A 371 -12.78 15.70 11.78
C ASP A 371 -11.98 16.17 10.55
N GLY A 372 -10.65 16.00 10.54
CA GLY A 372 -9.76 16.38 9.45
C GLY A 372 -9.34 17.86 9.45
N LEU A 373 -9.66 18.62 10.51
CA LEU A 373 -9.27 20.01 10.69
C LEU A 373 -8.36 20.15 11.93
N PRO A 374 -7.29 20.96 11.88
CA PRO A 374 -6.44 21.17 13.05
C PRO A 374 -7.16 22.00 14.12
N ASP A 375 -7.28 21.44 15.32
CA ASP A 375 -7.71 22.10 16.55
C ASP A 375 -6.54 22.87 17.20
N ILE A 376 -6.82 23.80 18.12
CA ILE A 376 -5.77 24.37 18.98
C ILE A 376 -5.67 23.55 20.27
N VAL A 377 -4.48 23.06 20.57
CA VAL A 377 -4.11 22.51 21.88
C VAL A 377 -3.05 23.41 22.50
N GLY A 378 -3.35 23.98 23.67
CA GLY A 378 -2.41 24.79 24.42
C GLY A 378 -2.18 24.26 25.83
N PHE A 379 -0.94 24.29 26.30
CA PHE A 379 -0.61 23.86 27.67
C PHE A 379 -0.59 25.09 28.59
N ALA A 380 -1.66 25.27 29.36
CA ALA A 380 -1.83 26.37 30.31
C ALA A 380 -1.29 26.03 31.70
N SER A 381 -1.27 27.00 32.62
CA SER A 381 -0.85 26.76 34.00
C SER A 381 -1.69 25.68 34.71
N SER A 382 -2.98 25.60 34.36
CA SER A 382 -3.99 24.69 34.94
C SER A 382 -4.19 23.36 34.19
N GLY A 383 -3.44 23.11 33.11
CA GLY A 383 -3.62 21.92 32.27
C GLY A 383 -3.73 22.19 30.77
N VAL A 384 -4.15 21.17 30.04
CA VAL A 384 -4.29 21.16 28.57
C VAL A 384 -5.62 21.80 28.17
N MET A 385 -5.55 22.97 27.54
CA MET A 385 -6.67 23.70 26.98
C MET A 385 -6.85 23.33 25.51
N VAL A 386 -8.01 22.78 25.15
CA VAL A 386 -8.36 22.41 23.76
C VAL A 386 -9.48 23.31 23.26
N ALA A 387 -9.29 23.93 22.09
CA ALA A 387 -10.36 24.62 21.35
C ALA A 387 -10.50 23.99 19.97
N LEU A 388 -11.63 23.33 19.74
CA LEU A 388 -11.89 22.62 18.50
C LEU A 388 -12.07 23.59 17.33
N ASN A 389 -11.66 23.18 16.13
CA ASN A 389 -11.97 23.87 14.88
C ASN A 389 -13.49 23.91 14.66
N ASN A 390 -13.97 24.85 13.85
CA ASN A 390 -15.40 24.98 13.54
C ASN A 390 -15.72 24.84 12.04
N GLY A 391 -14.73 24.48 11.21
CA GLY A 391 -14.91 24.32 9.75
C GLY A 391 -15.17 25.61 8.97
N GLN A 392 -15.31 26.77 9.64
CA GLN A 392 -15.54 28.09 9.04
C GLN A 392 -14.26 28.96 9.09
N GLY A 393 -13.09 28.30 9.11
CA GLY A 393 -11.79 28.95 9.29
C GLY A 393 -11.70 29.68 10.62
N GLY A 394 -12.05 29.02 11.72
CA GLY A 394 -12.05 29.56 13.07
C GLY A 394 -12.19 28.44 14.11
N PHE A 395 -12.32 28.83 15.37
CA PHE A 395 -12.30 27.90 16.50
C PHE A 395 -13.48 28.14 17.45
N ASN A 396 -13.82 27.12 18.22
CA ASN A 396 -14.77 27.17 19.32
C ASN A 396 -14.11 27.73 20.60
N ASN A 397 -14.84 27.78 21.71
CA ASN A 397 -14.26 28.11 23.01
C ASN A 397 -13.30 27.02 23.50
N ALA A 398 -12.33 27.39 24.33
CA ALA A 398 -11.35 26.46 24.90
C ALA A 398 -11.85 25.80 26.19
N GLU A 399 -11.62 24.49 26.33
CA GLU A 399 -11.96 23.68 27.50
C GLU A 399 -10.71 23.03 28.10
N ASN A 400 -10.62 22.91 29.43
CA ASN A 400 -9.52 22.18 30.09
C ASN A 400 -9.81 20.68 30.04
N LYS A 401 -9.03 19.93 29.26
CA LYS A 401 -9.24 18.49 29.03
C LYS A 401 -8.36 17.59 29.90
N LEU A 402 -7.22 18.07 30.40
CA LEU A 402 -6.32 17.28 31.26
C LEU A 402 -5.40 18.17 32.10
N ALA A 403 -5.52 18.10 33.43
CA ALA A 403 -4.71 18.91 34.35
C ALA A 403 -3.20 18.58 34.32
N TYR A 404 -2.83 17.32 34.03
CA TYR A 404 -1.49 16.79 34.30
C TYR A 404 -0.32 17.52 33.62
N PHE A 405 -0.50 18.06 32.40
CA PHE A 405 0.58 18.73 31.65
C PHE A 405 0.68 20.24 31.89
N GLY A 406 0.03 20.75 32.94
CA GLY A 406 0.06 22.15 33.34
C GLY A 406 1.19 22.50 34.32
N ILE A 407 1.53 23.79 34.39
CA ILE A 407 2.60 24.32 35.28
C ILE A 407 2.28 24.04 36.76
N THR A 408 1.16 24.57 37.26
CA THR A 408 0.79 24.44 38.69
C THR A 408 0.11 23.12 38.98
N SER A 409 -0.52 22.50 37.98
CA SER A 409 -1.25 21.24 38.11
C SER A 409 -0.39 19.97 37.98
N GLY A 410 0.83 20.06 37.42
CA GLY A 410 1.71 18.90 37.27
C GLY A 410 3.22 19.19 37.13
N GLY A 411 3.66 20.43 37.32
CA GLY A 411 5.09 20.80 37.33
C GLY A 411 5.73 21.04 35.97
N TRP A 412 4.95 21.13 34.89
CA TRP A 412 5.45 21.33 33.53
C TRP A 412 5.76 22.81 33.24
N THR A 413 6.78 23.34 33.93
CA THR A 413 7.12 24.78 34.01
C THR A 413 7.30 25.45 32.66
N ASP A 414 7.95 24.76 31.72
CA ASP A 414 8.39 25.29 30.45
C ASP A 414 8.64 24.16 29.44
N ASN A 415 8.55 24.48 28.16
CA ASN A 415 8.68 23.52 27.07
C ASN A 415 10.13 23.28 26.62
N ASN A 416 11.12 23.83 27.34
CA ASN A 416 12.53 23.52 27.10
C ASN A 416 12.99 22.38 28.00
N SER A 417 12.82 22.52 29.33
CA SER A 417 13.07 21.46 30.30
C SER A 417 12.09 20.29 30.11
N TYR A 418 10.81 20.63 29.92
CA TYR A 418 9.69 19.68 29.84
C TYR A 418 8.91 19.81 28.50
N PRO A 419 9.53 19.45 27.35
CA PRO A 419 8.88 19.52 26.06
C PRO A 419 7.66 18.59 26.00
N ARG A 420 6.56 19.12 25.48
CA ARG A 420 5.29 18.41 25.22
C ARG A 420 5.01 18.43 23.72
N GLN A 421 4.58 17.31 23.18
CA GLN A 421 4.33 17.09 21.75
C GLN A 421 3.01 16.33 21.58
N LEU A 422 2.39 16.48 20.41
CA LEU A 422 1.12 15.83 20.05
C LEU A 422 1.34 14.97 18.80
N VAL A 423 1.17 13.66 18.94
CA VAL A 423 1.37 12.69 17.86
C VAL A 423 0.57 11.43 18.17
N ASP A 424 0.02 10.75 17.15
CA ASP A 424 -0.59 9.43 17.34
C ASP A 424 0.50 8.43 17.71
N VAL A 425 0.59 8.03 18.97
CA VAL A 425 1.66 7.17 19.48
C VAL A 425 1.22 5.71 19.55
N ASN A 426 -0.06 5.43 19.29
CA ASN A 426 -0.70 4.13 19.48
C ASN A 426 -1.25 3.49 18.17
N GLY A 427 -1.45 4.30 17.12
CA GLY A 427 -1.90 3.90 15.80
C GLY A 427 -3.42 3.88 15.61
N ASP A 428 -4.19 4.64 16.39
CA ASP A 428 -5.67 4.69 16.27
C ASP A 428 -6.19 5.77 15.30
N GLY A 429 -5.31 6.69 14.87
CA GLY A 429 -5.61 7.82 13.99
C GLY A 429 -5.80 9.17 14.71
N LEU A 430 -5.65 9.24 16.03
CA LEU A 430 -5.78 10.46 16.83
C LEU A 430 -4.47 10.80 17.55
N PRO A 431 -4.13 12.10 17.70
CA PRO A 431 -2.92 12.53 18.39
C PRO A 431 -3.04 12.35 19.91
N ASP A 432 -2.06 11.68 20.49
CA ASP A 432 -1.83 11.52 21.92
C ASP A 432 -0.90 12.62 22.44
N ILE A 433 -0.92 12.92 23.74
CA ILE A 433 0.12 13.79 24.34
C ILE A 433 1.32 12.93 24.72
N VAL A 434 2.49 13.27 24.20
CA VAL A 434 3.77 12.75 24.66
C VAL A 434 4.58 13.90 25.27
N GLY A 435 4.90 13.79 26.56
CA GLY A 435 5.67 14.78 27.30
C GLY A 435 6.90 14.18 27.94
N PHE A 436 8.03 14.90 27.88
CA PHE A 436 9.29 14.46 28.49
C PHE A 436 9.41 15.09 29.89
N ALA A 437 9.00 14.33 30.91
CA ALA A 437 9.05 14.73 32.32
C ALA A 437 10.44 14.48 32.93
N SER A 438 10.68 14.95 34.15
CA SER A 438 11.92 14.61 34.90
C SER A 438 12.12 13.09 35.07
N SER A 439 11.02 12.34 35.22
CA SER A 439 10.98 10.88 35.41
C SER A 439 11.01 10.04 34.13
N GLY A 440 11.06 10.66 32.94
CA GLY A 440 10.99 9.96 31.66
C GLY A 440 9.83 10.41 30.78
N VAL A 441 9.41 9.54 29.86
CA VAL A 441 8.40 9.82 28.83
C VAL A 441 7.00 9.54 29.38
N MET A 442 6.23 10.59 29.58
CA MET A 442 4.82 10.53 29.99
C MET A 442 3.92 10.56 28.76
N VAL A 443 3.04 9.58 28.61
CA VAL A 443 2.06 9.51 27.52
C VAL A 443 0.65 9.55 28.09
N ALA A 444 -0.19 10.44 27.58
CA ALA A 444 -1.63 10.43 27.82
C ALA A 444 -2.36 10.22 26.49
N LEU A 445 -3.00 9.05 26.35
CA LEU A 445 -3.69 8.70 25.12
C LEU A 445 -4.95 9.56 24.92
N ASN A 446 -5.29 9.87 23.66
CA ASN A 446 -6.54 10.49 23.28
C ASN A 446 -7.73 9.60 23.70
N ASN A 447 -8.90 10.21 23.93
CA ASN A 447 -10.13 9.50 24.31
C ASN A 447 -11.22 9.50 23.22
N GLY A 448 -10.91 10.04 22.04
CA GLY A 448 -11.84 10.12 20.90
C GLY A 448 -12.97 11.13 21.07
N GLN A 449 -12.92 11.98 22.09
CA GLN A 449 -13.90 13.04 22.38
C GLN A 449 -13.22 14.43 22.47
N GLY A 450 -12.09 14.61 21.76
CA GLY A 450 -11.28 15.84 21.81
C GLY A 450 -10.62 16.07 23.17
N GLY A 451 -10.26 15.01 23.89
CA GLY A 451 -9.64 15.06 25.21
C GLY A 451 -8.74 13.85 25.46
N PHE A 452 -8.18 13.77 26.67
CA PHE A 452 -7.09 12.84 26.97
C PHE A 452 -7.36 12.03 28.24
N ASN A 453 -6.79 10.82 28.29
CA ASN A 453 -6.79 9.95 29.45
C ASN A 453 -5.72 10.37 30.48
N ASN A 454 -5.59 9.63 31.58
CA ASN A 454 -4.49 9.84 32.53
C ASN A 454 -3.12 9.55 31.88
N ALA A 455 -2.08 10.24 32.32
CA ALA A 455 -0.72 10.06 31.81
C ALA A 455 0.01 8.89 32.49
N GLU A 456 0.67 8.04 31.69
CA GLU A 456 1.49 6.90 32.12
C GLU A 456 2.96 7.11 31.74
N ASN A 457 3.91 6.67 32.59
CA ASN A 457 5.33 6.67 32.24
C ASN A 457 5.63 5.46 31.34
N LYS A 458 5.91 5.72 30.06
CA LYS A 458 6.15 4.69 29.03
C LYS A 458 7.64 4.38 28.81
N LEU A 459 8.56 5.25 29.24
CA LEU A 459 10.00 5.02 29.15
C LEU A 459 10.79 5.92 30.11
N ALA A 460 11.42 5.32 31.12
CA ALA A 460 12.32 6.01 32.05
C ALA A 460 13.72 6.23 31.43
N TYR A 461 13.82 7.10 30.42
CA TYR A 461 15.11 7.51 29.85
C TYR A 461 15.18 8.99 29.41
N PHE A 462 14.35 9.45 28.47
CA PHE A 462 14.44 10.81 27.86
C PHE A 462 14.02 11.99 28.78
N GLY A 463 14.09 11.78 30.10
CA GLY A 463 13.81 12.76 31.14
C GLY A 463 15.06 13.24 31.87
N ILE A 464 14.92 14.36 32.59
CA ILE A 464 16.01 15.05 33.30
C ILE A 464 16.74 14.10 34.26
N ASN A 465 16.01 13.50 35.22
CA ASN A 465 16.59 12.59 36.21
C ASN A 465 16.71 11.15 35.69
N ALA A 466 15.95 10.79 34.66
CA ALA A 466 15.92 9.44 34.10
C ALA A 466 17.07 9.14 33.12
N GLY A 467 17.68 10.16 32.53
CA GLY A 467 18.79 9.99 31.58
C GLY A 467 19.61 11.24 31.25
N GLY A 468 19.48 12.33 32.03
CA GLY A 468 20.28 13.54 31.86
C GLY A 468 19.75 14.54 30.83
N TRP A 469 18.51 14.39 30.36
CA TRP A 469 17.91 15.22 29.30
C TRP A 469 17.39 16.55 29.87
N THR A 470 18.32 17.44 30.26
CA THR A 470 18.03 18.67 31.03
C THR A 470 17.13 19.66 30.31
N ASP A 471 17.31 19.83 29.00
CA ASP A 471 16.69 20.87 28.19
C ASP A 471 16.67 20.48 26.71
N ASN A 472 15.68 20.95 25.96
CA ASN A 472 15.44 20.63 24.56
C ASN A 472 16.25 21.49 23.57
N SER A 473 16.95 22.53 24.04
CA SER A 473 17.94 23.28 23.25
C SER A 473 19.22 22.47 23.06
N SER A 474 19.80 21.99 24.16
CA SER A 474 21.03 21.18 24.18
C SER A 474 20.73 19.74 23.77
N TYR A 475 19.61 19.19 24.26
CA TYR A 475 19.14 17.83 24.02
C TYR A 475 17.75 17.78 23.34
N PRO A 476 17.62 18.21 22.06
CA PRO A 476 16.37 18.10 21.33
C PRO A 476 15.82 16.66 21.34
N ARG A 477 14.54 16.53 21.65
CA ARG A 477 13.75 15.29 21.60
C ARG A 477 12.60 15.50 20.61
N GLN A 478 12.42 14.56 19.69
CA GLN A 478 11.46 14.62 18.58
C GLN A 478 10.78 13.25 18.43
N LEU A 479 9.57 13.24 17.86
CA LEU A 479 8.77 12.05 17.64
C LEU A 479 8.47 11.90 16.14
N VAL A 480 8.96 10.83 15.53
CA VAL A 480 8.81 10.57 14.10
C VAL A 480 9.08 9.09 13.79
N ASP A 481 8.36 8.52 12.84
CA ASP A 481 8.62 7.16 12.37
C ASP A 481 9.98 7.14 11.64
N VAL A 482 10.96 6.40 12.17
CA VAL A 482 12.27 6.19 11.51
C VAL A 482 12.45 4.79 10.95
N ASN A 483 11.50 3.88 11.19
CA ASN A 483 11.61 2.46 10.85
C ASN A 483 10.67 2.04 9.69
N GLY A 484 9.58 2.78 9.49
CA GLY A 484 8.59 2.61 8.43
C GLY A 484 7.41 1.70 8.80
N ASP A 485 7.07 1.54 10.08
CA ASP A 485 5.92 0.76 10.54
C ASP A 485 4.62 1.57 10.73
N GLY A 486 4.70 2.90 10.66
CA GLY A 486 3.58 3.81 10.81
C GLY A 486 3.39 4.37 12.23
N LEU A 487 4.27 4.06 13.18
CA LEU A 487 4.26 4.61 14.54
C LEU A 487 5.43 5.57 14.76
N PRO A 488 5.26 6.67 15.51
CA PRO A 488 6.34 7.61 15.79
C PRO A 488 7.29 7.07 16.85
N ASP A 489 8.57 6.93 16.47
CA ASP A 489 9.68 6.58 17.36
C ASP A 489 10.18 7.83 18.09
N ILE A 490 10.80 7.67 19.27
CA ILE A 490 11.51 8.80 19.92
C ILE A 490 12.90 8.90 19.33
N VAL A 491 13.25 10.08 18.83
CA VAL A 491 14.61 10.44 18.43
C VAL A 491 15.10 11.59 19.30
N GLY A 492 16.22 11.40 19.99
CA GLY A 492 16.81 12.40 20.88
C GLY A 492 18.29 12.60 20.61
N PHE A 493 18.74 13.85 20.59
CA PHE A 493 20.14 14.20 20.37
C PHE A 493 20.86 14.31 21.72
N ALA A 494 21.57 13.24 22.12
CA ALA A 494 22.32 13.14 23.38
C ALA A 494 23.73 13.76 23.26
N SER A 495 24.49 13.84 24.35
CA SER A 495 25.90 14.26 24.30
C SER A 495 26.74 13.36 23.39
N SER A 496 26.40 12.07 23.33
CA SER A 496 27.11 11.02 22.57
C SER A 496 26.72 10.92 21.09
N GLY A 497 25.68 11.62 20.64
CA GLY A 497 25.11 11.50 19.30
C GLY A 497 23.60 11.28 19.30
N VAL A 498 23.06 10.73 18.20
CA VAL A 498 21.63 10.50 18.00
C VAL A 498 21.19 9.19 18.64
N MET A 499 20.28 9.29 19.60
CA MET A 499 19.62 8.17 20.28
C MET A 499 18.23 7.95 19.69
N VAL A 500 17.85 6.69 19.45
CA VAL A 500 16.50 6.30 18.99
C VAL A 500 15.92 5.25 19.93
N ALA A 501 14.65 5.39 20.31
CA ALA A 501 13.87 4.34 20.99
C ALA A 501 12.61 4.05 20.19
N LEU A 502 12.51 2.81 19.69
CA LEU A 502 11.41 2.40 18.81
C LEU A 502 10.08 2.28 19.55
N ASN A 503 8.98 2.55 18.86
CA ASN A 503 7.63 2.44 19.39
C ASN A 503 7.07 1.01 19.25
N LYS A 504 6.11 0.65 20.11
CA LYS A 504 5.38 -0.65 20.09
C LYS A 504 3.87 -0.47 20.32
N ALA A 505 3.33 0.73 20.04
CA ALA A 505 1.97 1.22 20.32
C ALA A 505 1.56 1.26 21.81
N THR A 506 2.19 0.46 22.67
CA THR A 506 1.89 0.34 24.11
C THR A 506 2.91 1.07 25.00
N GLY A 507 4.04 1.47 24.41
CA GLY A 507 5.22 2.07 25.04
C GLY A 507 6.46 1.81 24.18
N PHE A 508 7.63 2.30 24.61
CA PHE A 508 8.85 2.32 23.79
C PHE A 508 9.85 1.19 24.14
N GLU A 509 10.80 0.94 23.25
CA GLU A 509 11.98 0.08 23.48
C GLU A 509 13.09 0.83 24.23
N SER A 510 14.14 0.10 24.61
CA SER A 510 15.37 0.70 25.12
C SER A 510 16.05 1.52 24.03
N SER A 511 16.54 2.72 24.37
CA SER A 511 17.19 3.60 23.40
C SER A 511 18.54 3.06 22.93
N ILE A 512 18.80 3.11 21.63
CA ILE A 512 20.07 2.78 20.98
C ILE A 512 20.72 4.03 20.38
N LEU A 513 22.05 4.07 20.34
CA LEU A 513 22.81 5.09 19.61
C LEU A 513 22.85 4.68 18.12
N VAL A 514 22.25 5.49 17.23
CA VAL A 514 22.18 5.18 15.78
C VAL A 514 23.22 5.94 14.95
N LEU A 515 23.73 7.05 15.47
CA LEU A 515 24.73 7.90 14.86
C LEU A 515 25.53 8.58 15.98
N SER A 516 26.86 8.66 15.87
CA SER A 516 27.70 9.30 16.90
C SER A 516 27.73 10.83 16.78
N GLU A 517 27.39 11.32 15.61
CA GLU A 517 27.38 12.71 15.19
C GLU A 517 26.10 13.43 15.70
N PHE A 518 26.04 14.77 15.52
CA PHE A 518 24.95 15.65 16.04
C PHE A 518 24.79 15.70 17.57
N GLY A 519 25.73 15.12 18.32
CA GLY A 519 25.81 15.21 19.78
C GLY A 519 26.68 16.37 20.29
N ILE A 520 26.51 16.70 21.58
CA ILE A 520 27.23 17.81 22.24
C ILE A 520 28.75 17.57 22.21
N ASN A 521 29.21 16.31 22.32
CA ASN A 521 30.63 15.95 22.25
C ASN A 521 31.26 16.27 20.88
N GLN A 522 30.44 16.40 19.84
CA GLN A 522 30.82 16.77 18.48
C GLN A 522 30.51 18.26 18.19
N GLY A 523 30.28 19.06 19.24
CA GLY A 523 30.09 20.51 19.17
C GLY A 523 28.64 20.98 19.09
N TRP A 524 27.63 20.09 19.13
CA TRP A 524 26.22 20.45 18.95
C TRP A 524 25.58 20.96 20.25
N THR A 525 25.91 22.21 20.62
CA THR A 525 25.37 22.94 21.78
C THR A 525 23.93 23.44 21.57
N SER A 526 23.40 24.15 22.57
CA SER A 526 22.09 24.82 22.59
C SER A 526 21.79 25.71 21.38
N ASP A 527 22.83 26.25 20.76
CA ASP A 527 22.72 27.30 19.74
C ASP A 527 22.58 26.70 18.33
N TYR A 528 22.73 25.38 18.21
CA TYR A 528 22.75 24.64 16.93
C TYR A 528 21.53 23.73 16.80
N SER A 529 20.56 24.21 16.02
CA SER A 529 19.29 23.51 15.78
C SER A 529 19.50 22.22 14.99
N ARG A 530 18.71 21.20 15.35
CA ARG A 530 18.71 19.85 14.78
C ARG A 530 17.26 19.45 14.55
N SER A 531 16.92 19.07 13.33
CA SER A 531 15.55 18.83 12.87
C SER A 531 15.46 17.53 12.07
N LEU A 532 14.35 16.83 12.20
CA LEU A 532 14.04 15.60 11.48
C LEU A 532 13.00 15.88 10.40
N ILE A 533 13.34 15.60 9.15
CA ILE A 533 12.55 15.98 7.97
C ILE A 533 12.96 15.14 6.76
N ASP A 534 12.00 14.72 5.94
CA ASP A 534 12.28 14.24 4.57
C ASP A 534 12.75 15.43 3.71
N LEU A 535 14.06 15.57 3.52
CA LEU A 535 14.63 16.68 2.73
C LEU A 535 14.65 16.38 1.23
N ASN A 536 14.68 15.10 0.87
CA ASN A 536 14.96 14.65 -0.47
C ASN A 536 13.70 14.13 -1.21
N GLY A 537 12.62 13.86 -0.48
CA GLY A 537 11.31 13.44 -0.98
C GLY A 537 11.17 11.93 -1.17
N ASP A 538 12.01 11.10 -0.54
CA ASP A 538 11.96 9.63 -0.68
C ASP A 538 10.95 8.95 0.25
N GLY A 539 10.44 9.64 1.28
CA GLY A 539 9.54 9.10 2.30
C GLY A 539 10.23 8.53 3.55
N LYS A 540 11.50 8.86 3.80
CA LYS A 540 12.20 8.67 5.07
C LYS A 540 12.62 10.01 5.70
N ILE A 541 13.14 9.92 6.91
CA ILE A 541 13.55 11.05 7.72
C ILE A 541 15.06 11.27 7.63
N ASP A 542 15.46 12.41 7.08
CA ASP A 542 16.83 12.92 7.11
C ASP A 542 17.06 13.76 8.38
N ILE A 543 18.33 13.93 8.77
CA ILE A 543 18.76 14.80 9.87
C ILE A 543 19.34 16.10 9.28
N LEU A 544 18.65 17.20 9.52
CA LEU A 544 19.07 18.56 9.19
C LEU A 544 19.63 19.26 10.43
N GLY A 545 20.89 19.68 10.40
CA GLY A 545 21.49 20.51 11.45
C GLY A 545 22.03 21.84 10.92
N PHE A 546 21.92 22.90 11.73
CA PHE A 546 22.55 24.19 11.46
C PHE A 546 23.59 24.46 12.54
N SER A 547 24.87 24.60 12.15
CA SER A 547 25.98 24.88 13.06
C SER A 547 26.84 26.05 12.57
N ALA A 548 27.82 26.48 13.37
CA ALA A 548 28.80 27.50 12.96
C ALA A 548 29.68 27.07 11.77
N GLN A 549 29.67 25.79 11.38
CA GLN A 549 30.34 25.27 10.19
C GLN A 549 29.43 25.28 8.94
N GLY A 550 28.13 25.61 9.09
CA GLY A 550 27.16 25.71 8.00
C GLY A 550 25.95 24.79 8.21
N VAL A 551 25.31 24.42 7.10
CA VAL A 551 24.21 23.45 7.10
C VAL A 551 24.80 22.05 6.97
N ILE A 552 24.63 21.22 8.00
CA ILE A 552 25.14 19.85 8.06
C ILE A 552 23.94 18.92 7.91
N ILE A 553 23.90 18.19 6.80
CA ILE A 553 22.85 17.21 6.53
C ILE A 553 23.47 15.82 6.66
N SER A 554 22.93 15.00 7.55
CA SER A 554 22.99 13.55 7.37
C SER A 554 21.66 13.16 6.78
N ASN A 555 21.64 12.84 5.48
CA ASN A 555 20.55 12.05 4.96
C ASN A 555 20.44 10.77 5.80
N TYR A 556 19.29 10.09 5.73
CA TYR A 556 19.25 8.66 6.08
C TYR A 556 20.37 7.95 5.28
N LYS A 557 20.95 6.84 5.76
CA LYS A 557 22.11 6.21 5.05
C LYS A 557 21.75 5.52 3.72
N ASP A 558 20.45 5.41 3.46
CA ASP A 558 19.74 4.80 2.27
C ASP A 558 18.62 6.29 -0.11
N GLY A 559 18.81 7.63 -0.48
CA GLY A 559 17.98 8.59 -1.23
C GLY A 559 17.65 8.26 -2.68
N PHE A 560 16.65 7.41 -2.84
CA PHE A 560 16.29 6.67 -4.02
C PHE A 560 14.78 6.35 -3.92
N GLN A 561 14.05 6.34 -5.03
CA GLN A 561 12.59 6.14 -4.97
C GLN A 561 12.32 4.66 -4.70
N PHE A 562 11.84 4.34 -3.49
CA PHE A 562 11.99 3.01 -2.92
C PHE A 562 11.29 1.88 -3.71
N ASP A 563 12.13 1.13 -4.42
CA ASP A 563 11.86 -0.22 -4.93
C ASP A 563 10.74 -0.34 -5.98
N LEU A 564 10.25 0.77 -6.51
CA LEU A 564 9.33 0.80 -7.64
C LEU A 564 10.04 0.29 -8.90
N ILE A 565 9.41 -0.60 -9.65
CA ILE A 565 9.93 -1.09 -10.94
C ILE A 565 9.73 -0.05 -12.04
N THR A 566 10.82 0.50 -12.57
CA THR A 566 10.88 1.44 -13.70
C THR A 566 10.99 0.75 -15.05
N GLN A 567 11.40 -0.52 -15.11
CA GLN A 567 11.43 -1.27 -16.36
C GLN A 567 11.05 -2.74 -16.15
N PHE A 568 10.16 -3.25 -17.02
CA PHE A 568 9.95 -4.68 -17.23
C PHE A 568 10.69 -5.08 -18.52
N ASP A 569 11.91 -5.59 -18.39
CA ASP A 569 12.73 -5.99 -19.53
C ASP A 569 12.43 -7.43 -19.94
N LYS A 570 11.74 -7.56 -21.08
CA LYS A 570 11.46 -8.81 -21.77
C LYS A 570 12.11 -8.90 -23.15
N THR A 571 13.17 -8.10 -23.41
CA THR A 571 13.89 -8.09 -24.71
C THR A 571 14.46 -9.47 -25.05
N ALA A 572 15.09 -10.14 -24.08
CA ALA A 572 15.61 -11.50 -24.21
C ALA A 572 14.52 -12.58 -24.41
N LEU A 573 13.24 -12.23 -24.19
CA LEU A 573 12.05 -13.05 -24.46
C LEU A 573 11.35 -12.68 -25.77
N LEU A 574 12.05 -11.98 -26.66
CA LEU A 574 11.54 -11.42 -27.92
C LEU A 574 10.32 -10.48 -27.74
N GLY A 575 10.18 -9.89 -26.55
CA GLY A 575 9.12 -8.94 -26.22
C GLY A 575 9.64 -7.51 -26.13
N THR A 576 8.77 -6.54 -26.41
CA THR A 576 9.09 -5.12 -26.20
C THR A 576 9.08 -4.78 -24.70
N PRO A 577 10.08 -4.06 -24.17
CA PRO A 577 10.12 -3.71 -22.76
C PRO A 577 9.07 -2.64 -22.43
N TYR A 578 8.62 -2.60 -21.18
CA TYR A 578 7.84 -1.48 -20.63
C TYR A 578 8.78 -0.59 -19.83
N ASN A 579 8.96 0.66 -20.25
CA ASN A 579 9.63 1.70 -19.46
C ASN A 579 8.55 2.51 -18.73
N ILE A 580 8.74 2.78 -17.43
CA ILE A 580 7.73 3.38 -16.55
C ILE A 580 8.36 4.55 -15.79
N THR A 581 7.76 5.73 -15.96
CA THR A 581 8.03 6.89 -15.11
C THR A 581 6.95 6.98 -14.05
N TYR A 582 7.34 7.25 -12.80
CA TYR A 582 6.42 7.60 -11.72
C TYR A 582 6.56 9.07 -11.36
N LEU A 583 5.48 9.68 -10.87
CA LEU A 583 5.52 10.95 -10.16
C LEU A 583 4.59 10.85 -8.94
N PRO A 584 4.91 11.51 -7.82
CA PRO A 584 3.99 11.61 -6.71
C PRO A 584 2.80 12.52 -7.08
N ILE A 585 1.61 12.27 -6.52
CA ILE A 585 0.44 13.16 -6.70
C ILE A 585 0.62 14.54 -6.05
N THR A 586 1.74 14.81 -5.37
CA THR A 586 2.17 16.16 -5.04
C THR A 586 2.54 16.97 -6.29
N ASN A 587 2.85 16.35 -7.44
CA ASN A 587 3.17 17.03 -8.69
C ASN A 587 1.90 17.48 -9.46
N ASN A 588 1.77 18.80 -9.70
CA ASN A 588 0.64 19.42 -10.43
C ASN A 588 0.54 19.03 -11.92
N GLN A 589 1.62 18.54 -12.54
CA GLN A 589 1.63 18.18 -13.97
C GLN A 589 0.77 16.94 -14.27
N ILE A 590 0.61 16.04 -13.30
CA ILE A 590 -0.17 14.81 -13.43
C ILE A 590 -1.44 14.78 -12.58
N TYR A 591 -1.53 15.58 -11.51
CA TYR A 591 -2.64 15.55 -10.55
C TYR A 591 -3.32 16.91 -10.37
N VAL A 592 -4.66 16.91 -10.43
CA VAL A 592 -5.52 18.02 -10.01
C VAL A 592 -6.39 17.58 -8.83
N GLY A 593 -6.42 18.35 -7.76
CA GLY A 593 -7.26 18.08 -6.59
C GLY A 593 -8.76 18.04 -6.91
N GLY A 594 -9.56 17.53 -5.97
CA GLY A 594 -11.01 17.63 -6.07
C GLY A 594 -11.50 19.09 -6.00
N GLY A 595 -12.75 19.32 -6.37
CA GLY A 595 -13.44 20.57 -6.03
C GLY A 595 -13.71 20.67 -4.53
N GLN A 596 -14.53 21.64 -4.12
CA GLN A 596 -15.04 21.73 -2.75
C GLN A 596 -15.64 20.37 -2.31
N SER A 597 -15.06 19.77 -1.28
CA SER A 597 -15.50 18.47 -0.74
C SER A 597 -16.32 18.71 0.52
N ALA A 598 -17.48 18.10 0.61
CA ALA A 598 -18.40 18.28 1.73
C ALA A 598 -18.22 17.18 2.78
N TYR A 599 -18.20 17.56 4.05
CA TYR A 599 -18.18 16.66 5.21
C TYR A 599 -19.20 15.52 5.05
N PRO A 600 -18.86 14.25 5.35
CA PRO A 600 -17.61 13.76 5.94
C PRO A 600 -16.54 13.36 4.91
N ASN A 601 -16.52 13.97 3.72
CA ASN A 601 -15.52 13.72 2.67
C ASN A 601 -14.46 14.82 2.62
N TYR A 602 -13.24 14.45 2.26
CA TYR A 602 -12.10 15.36 2.14
C TYR A 602 -11.17 14.93 1.00
N ASN A 603 -10.51 15.89 0.36
CA ASN A 603 -9.58 15.64 -0.74
C ASN A 603 -8.19 15.32 -0.20
N LEU A 604 -7.53 14.33 -0.78
CA LEU A 604 -6.18 13.91 -0.40
C LEU A 604 -5.11 14.47 -1.36
N ARG A 605 -3.96 14.84 -0.80
CA ARG A 605 -2.73 15.17 -1.52
C ARG A 605 -1.51 15.01 -0.60
N PHE A 606 -0.65 14.05 -0.93
CA PHE A 606 0.52 13.58 -0.17
C PHE A 606 1.40 12.74 -1.14
N PRO A 607 2.63 12.31 -0.82
CA PRO A 607 3.57 11.73 -1.83
C PRO A 607 3.28 10.28 -2.26
N MET A 608 2.02 9.92 -2.55
CA MET A 608 1.70 8.67 -3.25
C MET A 608 2.22 8.73 -4.69
N TYR A 609 3.18 7.85 -5.00
CA TYR A 609 3.68 7.64 -6.35
C TYR A 609 2.63 6.93 -7.22
N VAL A 610 2.41 7.51 -8.40
CA VAL A 610 1.56 6.96 -9.46
C VAL A 610 2.33 6.99 -10.78
N VAL A 611 1.99 6.08 -11.68
CA VAL A 611 2.56 6.05 -13.04
C VAL A 611 2.19 7.34 -13.74
N SER A 612 3.20 8.08 -14.24
CA SER A 612 3.02 9.32 -14.98
C SER A 612 3.15 9.12 -16.50
N SER A 613 4.01 8.19 -16.94
CA SER A 613 4.18 7.84 -18.34
C SER A 613 4.67 6.40 -18.49
N VAL A 614 4.29 5.74 -19.59
CA VAL A 614 4.79 4.41 -19.97
C VAL A 614 5.17 4.42 -21.45
N SER A 615 6.39 3.99 -21.78
CA SER A 615 6.81 3.73 -23.18
C SER A 615 6.99 2.24 -23.44
N THR A 616 6.70 1.84 -24.68
CA THR A 616 6.89 0.49 -25.22
C THR A 616 7.28 0.59 -26.68
N SER A 617 8.26 -0.17 -27.16
CA SER A 617 8.61 -0.12 -28.58
C SER A 617 7.44 -0.55 -29.48
N ASN A 618 7.29 0.14 -30.61
CA ASN A 618 6.28 -0.12 -31.63
C ASN A 618 6.69 -1.17 -32.67
N GLY A 619 7.90 -1.74 -32.56
CA GLY A 619 8.43 -2.77 -33.47
C GLY A 619 9.00 -2.25 -34.80
N VAL A 620 8.98 -0.93 -35.05
CA VAL A 620 9.50 -0.30 -36.27
C VAL A 620 10.45 0.88 -35.95
N ASN A 621 11.36 0.67 -35.01
CA ASN A 621 12.37 1.64 -34.52
C ASN A 621 11.77 2.95 -33.96
N GLY A 622 10.60 2.86 -33.32
CA GLY A 622 10.08 3.91 -32.45
C GLY A 622 9.41 3.34 -31.20
N ASP A 623 8.89 4.25 -30.37
CA ASP A 623 8.14 3.93 -29.15
C ASP A 623 6.67 4.38 -29.30
N ASN A 624 5.81 3.75 -28.53
CA ASN A 624 4.42 4.09 -28.29
C ASN A 624 4.28 4.48 -26.81
N HIS A 625 3.84 5.71 -26.56
CA HIS A 625 3.81 6.34 -25.24
C HIS A 625 2.37 6.54 -24.75
N ASN A 626 2.14 6.20 -23.48
CA ASN A 626 0.91 6.51 -22.76
C ASN A 626 1.24 7.40 -21.56
N ASP A 627 0.77 8.65 -21.58
CA ASP A 627 0.86 9.58 -20.44
C ASP A 627 -0.40 9.50 -19.59
N TYR A 628 -0.24 9.54 -18.27
CA TYR A 628 -1.31 9.28 -17.30
C TYR A 628 -1.55 10.48 -16.38
N PHE A 629 -2.83 10.81 -16.19
CA PHE A 629 -3.31 11.96 -15.43
C PHE A 629 -4.43 11.54 -14.47
N TYR A 630 -4.51 12.20 -13.32
CA TYR A 630 -5.34 11.80 -12.19
C TYR A 630 -6.08 13.02 -11.62
N ARG A 631 -7.29 12.83 -11.07
CA ARG A 631 -7.96 13.90 -10.32
C ARG A 631 -8.81 13.44 -9.14
N GLY A 632 -8.96 14.35 -8.18
CA GLY A 632 -9.93 14.23 -7.09
C GLY A 632 -9.78 12.95 -6.30
N LEU A 633 -8.60 12.70 -5.74
CA LEU A 633 -8.42 11.64 -4.76
C LEU A 633 -9.18 12.04 -3.49
N THR A 634 -10.13 11.22 -3.08
CA THR A 634 -11.04 11.55 -1.97
C THR A 634 -11.05 10.45 -0.93
N ALA A 635 -11.11 10.84 0.34
CA ALA A 635 -11.42 9.96 1.47
C ALA A 635 -12.69 10.43 2.17
N ASN A 636 -13.25 9.53 2.98
CA ASN A 636 -14.43 9.74 3.79
C ASN A 636 -14.13 9.26 5.21
N GLN A 637 -14.36 10.10 6.24
CA GLN A 637 -13.97 9.79 7.63
C GLN A 637 -14.51 8.45 8.14
N THR A 638 -15.65 8.00 7.60
CA THR A 638 -16.35 6.79 8.08
C THR A 638 -16.13 5.56 7.18
N ARG A 639 -15.64 5.76 5.95
CA ARG A 639 -15.49 4.72 4.90
C ARG A 639 -14.08 4.61 4.31
N GLY A 640 -13.14 5.45 4.74
CA GLY A 640 -11.79 5.54 4.19
C GLY A 640 -11.77 5.97 2.72
N TRP A 641 -10.89 5.35 1.94
CA TRP A 641 -10.58 5.69 0.55
C TRP A 641 -11.79 5.58 -0.40
N GLN A 642 -12.08 6.64 -1.14
CA GLN A 642 -13.07 6.66 -2.22
C GLN A 642 -12.44 6.64 -3.62
N GLY A 643 -11.11 6.51 -3.71
CA GLY A 643 -10.35 6.51 -4.97
C GLY A 643 -10.26 7.89 -5.65
N PHE A 644 -9.78 7.91 -6.89
CA PHE A 644 -9.80 9.12 -7.75
C PHE A 644 -11.17 9.31 -8.39
N LEU A 645 -11.64 10.56 -8.46
CA LEU A 645 -12.83 10.96 -9.23
C LEU A 645 -12.68 10.62 -10.73
N GLY A 646 -11.47 10.66 -11.25
CA GLY A 646 -11.21 10.21 -12.61
C GLY A 646 -9.73 10.10 -12.96
N THR A 647 -9.48 9.30 -13.99
CA THR A 647 -8.17 9.13 -14.63
C THR A 647 -8.28 9.47 -16.12
N ALA A 648 -7.17 9.92 -16.71
CA ALA A 648 -7.04 10.05 -18.15
C ALA A 648 -5.72 9.45 -18.62
N VAL A 649 -5.75 8.82 -19.80
CA VAL A 649 -4.57 8.35 -20.51
C VAL A 649 -4.53 8.96 -21.90
N VAL A 650 -3.37 9.51 -22.29
CA VAL A 650 -3.11 10.12 -23.59
C VAL A 650 -2.08 9.28 -24.32
N ASN A 651 -2.44 8.74 -25.48
CA ASN A 651 -1.50 8.05 -26.35
C ASN A 651 -0.91 9.04 -27.38
N ARG A 652 0.41 9.24 -27.36
CA ARG A 652 1.06 10.32 -28.12
C ARG A 652 1.07 10.07 -29.63
N GLU A 653 1.20 8.82 -30.05
CA GLU A 653 1.38 8.40 -31.44
C GLU A 653 0.05 8.16 -32.16
N GLN A 654 -0.90 7.45 -31.53
CA GLN A 654 -2.26 7.26 -32.05
C GLN A 654 -3.12 8.53 -31.96
N LYS A 655 -2.65 9.56 -31.24
CA LYS A 655 -3.36 10.81 -30.96
C LYS A 655 -4.75 10.56 -30.36
N THR A 656 -4.79 9.77 -29.28
CA THR A 656 -6.03 9.50 -28.54
C THR A 656 -5.94 9.97 -27.08
N ARG A 657 -7.06 10.45 -26.54
CA ARG A 657 -7.24 10.72 -25.10
C ARG A 657 -8.43 9.88 -24.62
N ARG A 658 -8.22 9.06 -23.60
CA ARG A 658 -9.27 8.28 -22.93
C ARG A 658 -9.40 8.75 -21.49
N GLU A 659 -10.61 9.08 -21.09
CA GLU A 659 -10.96 9.53 -19.75
C GLU A 659 -11.91 8.51 -19.11
N THR A 660 -11.70 8.21 -17.83
CA THR A 660 -12.58 7.33 -17.04
C THR A 660 -12.97 8.06 -15.77
N ILE A 661 -14.26 8.26 -15.57
CA ILE A 661 -14.84 8.90 -14.39
C ILE A 661 -15.43 7.82 -13.49
N TYR A 662 -15.10 7.85 -12.21
CA TYR A 662 -15.57 6.89 -11.22
C TYR A 662 -16.62 7.52 -10.31
N ASN A 663 -17.53 6.71 -9.81
CA ASN A 663 -18.38 7.09 -8.68
C ASN A 663 -17.53 7.09 -7.39
N GLN A 664 -17.66 8.14 -6.59
CA GLN A 664 -17.08 8.22 -5.24
C GLN A 664 -18.15 8.15 -4.13
N SER A 665 -19.41 7.96 -4.53
CA SER A 665 -20.57 7.88 -3.64
C SER A 665 -20.92 6.42 -3.36
N PHE A 666 -20.95 6.04 -2.09
CA PHE A 666 -21.46 4.75 -1.63
C PHE A 666 -22.92 4.53 -2.07
N PRO A 667 -23.34 3.32 -2.50
CA PRO A 667 -22.58 2.06 -2.54
C PRO A 667 -21.75 1.84 -3.81
N TYR A 668 -21.70 2.82 -4.72
CA TYR A 668 -21.09 2.69 -6.05
C TYR A 668 -19.61 3.11 -6.11
N THR A 669 -18.98 3.39 -4.97
CA THR A 669 -17.57 3.81 -4.87
C THR A 669 -16.64 2.93 -5.71
N GLY A 670 -15.84 3.54 -6.59
CA GLY A 670 -14.90 2.86 -7.49
C GLY A 670 -15.52 2.28 -8.77
N MET A 671 -16.84 2.23 -8.91
CA MET A 671 -17.49 1.83 -10.17
C MET A 671 -17.31 2.92 -11.23
N VAL A 672 -17.04 2.52 -12.48
CA VAL A 672 -17.05 3.44 -13.62
C VAL A 672 -18.44 4.04 -13.77
N LYS A 673 -18.50 5.38 -13.83
CA LYS A 673 -19.70 6.17 -14.11
C LYS A 673 -19.80 6.52 -15.59
N GLU A 674 -18.68 6.96 -16.15
CA GLU A 674 -18.56 7.37 -17.54
C GLU A 674 -17.17 7.02 -18.06
N GLN A 675 -17.09 6.51 -19.29
CA GLN A 675 -15.84 6.38 -20.02
C GLN A 675 -15.94 7.11 -21.35
N ARG A 676 -15.00 8.00 -21.62
CA ARG A 676 -14.93 8.80 -22.84
C ARG A 676 -13.63 8.52 -23.58
N THR A 677 -13.69 8.36 -24.89
CA THR A 677 -12.50 8.27 -25.75
C THR A 677 -12.62 9.27 -26.88
N VAL A 678 -11.56 10.04 -27.10
CA VAL A 678 -11.47 11.09 -28.10
C VAL A 678 -10.30 10.76 -29.03
N TYR A 679 -10.57 10.78 -30.34
CA TYR A 679 -9.58 10.64 -31.40
C TYR A 679 -9.29 12.02 -31.97
N CYS A 680 -8.02 12.39 -32.05
CA CYS A 680 -7.61 13.74 -32.42
C CYS A 680 -7.09 13.83 -33.86
N THR A 681 -7.17 15.02 -34.45
CA THR A 681 -6.37 15.40 -35.62
C THR A 681 -4.95 15.78 -35.17
N ALA A 682 -4.01 15.89 -36.13
CA ALA A 682 -2.59 16.03 -35.86
C ALA A 682 -2.21 17.17 -34.88
N ASN A 683 -3.00 18.23 -34.83
CA ASN A 683 -2.71 19.45 -34.07
C ASN A 683 -3.44 19.56 -32.72
N CYS A 684 -4.28 18.61 -32.31
CA CYS A 684 -4.96 18.67 -31.00
C CYS A 684 -4.05 18.33 -29.81
N LEU A 685 -3.07 17.46 -30.07
CA LEU A 685 -2.16 16.89 -29.05
C LEU A 685 -0.72 17.21 -29.47
N THR A 686 -0.40 18.51 -29.38
CA THR A 686 0.96 19.03 -29.43
C THR A 686 1.72 18.65 -28.15
N SER A 687 3.05 18.73 -28.18
CA SER A 687 3.96 18.11 -27.20
C SER A 687 3.84 18.60 -25.75
N HIS A 688 3.09 19.67 -25.48
CA HIS A 688 2.79 20.18 -24.13
C HIS A 688 1.28 20.42 -23.96
N THR A 689 0.50 19.35 -23.82
CA THR A 689 -0.92 19.43 -23.43
C THR A 689 -1.05 19.36 -21.90
N THR A 690 -0.46 20.34 -21.20
CA THR A 690 -0.03 20.29 -19.78
C THR A 690 -1.13 20.37 -18.71
N TYR A 691 -2.37 20.00 -19.04
CA TYR A 691 -3.52 20.14 -18.15
C TYR A 691 -4.21 18.79 -17.90
N PRO A 692 -4.12 18.24 -16.66
CA PRO A 692 -4.79 16.99 -16.30
C PRO A 692 -6.29 17.05 -16.64
N PHE A 693 -6.98 18.07 -16.13
CA PHE A 693 -8.39 18.35 -16.41
C PHE A 693 -8.63 19.87 -16.36
N VAL A 694 -9.43 20.38 -17.30
CA VAL A 694 -9.89 21.77 -17.30
C VAL A 694 -11.26 21.82 -16.62
N ASN A 695 -11.41 22.74 -15.64
CA ASN A 695 -12.59 22.96 -14.80
C ASN A 695 -12.97 21.85 -13.79
N GLN A 696 -13.35 22.29 -12.57
CA GLN A 696 -13.86 21.43 -11.49
C GLN A 696 -15.30 20.95 -11.72
N THR A 697 -16.07 21.66 -12.56
CA THR A 697 -17.51 21.46 -12.80
C THR A 697 -17.85 20.39 -13.85
N GLY A 698 -16.83 19.86 -14.53
CA GLY A 698 -17.03 19.08 -15.77
C GLY A 698 -17.30 19.95 -16.99
N PHE A 699 -17.55 19.26 -18.12
CA PHE A 699 -17.67 19.74 -19.49
C PHE A 699 -16.36 20.23 -20.16
N ASP A 700 -16.24 19.89 -21.46
CA ASP A 700 -15.08 20.13 -22.31
C ASP A 700 -14.70 21.60 -22.51
N VAL A 701 -13.40 21.84 -22.70
CA VAL A 701 -12.93 22.46 -23.95
C VAL A 701 -11.61 21.81 -24.41
N LEU A 702 -11.65 20.97 -25.45
CA LEU A 702 -10.44 20.45 -26.13
C LEU A 702 -9.89 21.45 -27.19
N SER A 703 -9.74 22.72 -26.79
CA SER A 703 -8.90 23.74 -27.44
C SER A 703 -9.06 25.11 -26.76
N THR A 704 -7.99 25.64 -26.14
CA THR A 704 -7.91 27.06 -25.73
C THR A 704 -7.15 27.93 -26.73
N LEU A 705 -6.69 27.35 -27.86
CA LEU A 705 -6.15 28.09 -29.00
C LEU A 705 -7.27 28.80 -29.76
N ILE A 706 -7.52 30.06 -29.40
CA ILE A 706 -8.48 30.94 -30.05
C ILE A 706 -7.84 31.56 -31.30
N ASN A 707 -8.28 31.14 -32.49
CA ASN A 707 -8.08 31.90 -33.72
C ASN A 707 -9.37 32.65 -34.07
N THR A 708 -9.42 33.94 -33.77
CA THR A 708 -10.47 34.84 -34.27
C THR A 708 -10.18 35.23 -35.72
N PHE A 709 -10.96 34.69 -36.66
CA PHE A 709 -11.09 35.30 -37.99
C PHE A 709 -12.23 36.32 -37.96
N GLU A 710 -11.92 37.58 -38.26
CA GLU A 710 -12.95 38.55 -38.63
C GLU A 710 -13.32 38.34 -40.10
N TYR A 711 -14.61 38.14 -40.37
CA TYR A 711 -15.17 38.18 -41.71
C TYR A 711 -15.89 39.51 -41.91
N THR A 712 -15.42 40.32 -42.85
CA THR A 712 -16.15 41.53 -43.29
C THR A 712 -17.41 41.08 -44.03
N THR A 713 -18.58 41.25 -43.40
CA THR A 713 -19.86 40.75 -43.94
C THR A 713 -20.29 41.48 -45.21
N ILE A 714 -20.74 40.72 -46.21
CA ILE A 714 -21.68 41.22 -47.22
C ILE A 714 -23.10 41.08 -46.64
N ASN A 715 -23.94 42.10 -46.80
CA ASN A 715 -25.37 42.12 -46.48
C ASN A 715 -25.80 41.96 -45.00
N GLY A 716 -25.13 42.67 -44.09
CA GLY A 716 -25.81 43.45 -43.05
C GLY A 716 -26.56 42.75 -41.90
N ILE A 717 -26.50 41.42 -41.75
CA ILE A 717 -27.08 40.72 -40.60
C ILE A 717 -26.00 40.47 -39.55
N SER A 718 -26.05 41.20 -38.44
CA SER A 718 -25.14 40.99 -37.31
C SER A 718 -25.54 39.74 -36.52
N SER A 719 -24.85 38.62 -36.76
CA SER A 719 -24.83 37.48 -35.84
C SER A 719 -23.39 37.04 -35.58
N SER A 720 -22.96 37.09 -34.32
CA SER A 720 -21.60 36.69 -33.92
C SER A 720 -21.50 35.17 -33.80
N GLN A 721 -21.63 34.46 -34.93
CA GLN A 721 -21.46 33.01 -34.96
C GLN A 721 -20.00 32.63 -34.71
N LYS A 722 -19.70 32.20 -33.48
CA LYS A 722 -18.43 31.56 -33.14
C LYS A 722 -18.39 30.18 -33.81
N ILE A 723 -17.62 30.05 -34.89
CA ILE A 723 -17.38 28.75 -35.54
C ILE A 723 -16.30 28.01 -34.76
N TYR A 724 -16.69 26.92 -34.11
CA TYR A 724 -15.77 26.04 -33.39
C TYR A 724 -15.21 24.99 -34.36
N PHE A 725 -13.91 25.05 -34.65
CA PHE A 725 -13.24 24.00 -35.43
C PHE A 725 -12.91 22.80 -34.53
N PRO A 726 -13.48 21.61 -34.77
CA PRO A 726 -13.17 20.44 -33.95
C PRO A 726 -11.78 19.90 -34.30
N TYR A 727 -10.84 20.04 -33.37
CA TYR A 727 -9.59 19.27 -33.39
C TYR A 727 -9.83 17.76 -33.09
N VAL A 728 -11.07 17.40 -32.74
CA VAL A 728 -11.57 16.04 -32.54
C VAL A 728 -12.01 15.43 -33.88
N LYS A 729 -11.35 14.33 -34.29
CA LYS A 729 -11.72 13.50 -35.44
C LYS A 729 -13.00 12.68 -35.17
N SER A 730 -13.12 12.16 -33.95
CA SER A 730 -14.33 11.50 -33.45
C SER A 730 -14.26 11.35 -31.92
N SER A 731 -15.39 11.15 -31.26
CA SER A 731 -15.42 10.75 -29.85
C SER A 731 -16.50 9.71 -29.58
N THR A 732 -16.33 8.97 -28.49
CA THR A 732 -17.27 7.96 -28.01
C THR A 732 -17.41 8.11 -26.51
N VAL A 733 -18.64 8.23 -26.03
CA VAL A 733 -18.98 8.26 -24.60
C VAL A 733 -19.75 6.98 -24.28
N LYS A 734 -19.43 6.36 -23.13
CA LYS A 734 -20.19 5.28 -22.52
C LYS A 734 -20.55 5.70 -21.11
N THR A 735 -21.83 5.94 -20.86
CA THR A 735 -22.39 6.10 -19.52
C THR A 735 -22.75 4.72 -18.96
N TYR A 736 -22.58 4.55 -17.65
CA TYR A 736 -22.84 3.31 -16.95
C TYR A 736 -23.86 3.57 -15.85
N GLU A 737 -25.04 2.95 -15.96
CA GLU A 737 -26.05 2.98 -14.91
C GLU A 737 -25.64 2.03 -13.78
N ALA A 738 -25.77 2.50 -12.54
CA ALA A 738 -25.52 1.68 -11.37
C ALA A 738 -26.74 0.78 -11.09
N PRO A 739 -26.54 -0.49 -10.70
CA PRO A 739 -27.65 -1.40 -10.45
C PRO A 739 -28.50 -0.90 -9.28
N ILE A 740 -29.83 -0.89 -9.47
CA ILE A 740 -30.78 -0.45 -8.44
C ILE A 740 -30.74 -1.44 -7.27
N VAL A 741 -30.08 -1.04 -6.18
CA VAL A 741 -30.14 -1.76 -4.90
C VAL A 741 -31.43 -1.36 -4.19
N SER A 742 -32.43 -2.23 -4.21
CA SER A 742 -33.56 -2.14 -3.28
C SER A 742 -33.06 -2.29 -1.85
N GLN A 743 -33.36 -1.31 -1.00
CA GLN A 743 -33.10 -1.37 0.45
C GLN A 743 -34.10 -2.29 1.15
#